data_AF-A0A8B8ZAI5-F1
#
_entry.id   AF-A0A8B8ZAI5-F1
#
_cell.length_a   1.000
_cell.length_b   1.000
_cell.length_c   1.000
_cell.angle_alpha   90.00
_cell.angle_beta   90.00
_cell.angle_gamma   90.00
#
_symmetry.space_group_name_H-M   'P 1'
#
loop_
_entity.id
_entity.type
_entity.pdbx_description
1 polymer ?
#
loop_
_entity_poly.entity_id
_entity_poly.type
_entity_poly.pdbx_seq_one_letter_code
_entity_poly.pdbx_strand_id
1 'polypeptide(L)'
;MVRAPGLLAALLGLGLALALALRPAGAADCGALGPAERLAFAPAAKTRWLAPRVRAPGPLDPLYGTVRRFLSVVQLNPLPAELIKALLNEPSSVKADEVVRYEAGYVVCAVITGLYLLVVPTAGLCFCCCRCRRRCGGRVKMEHKTMACERGTLMAFLLLTTLVLLIGVATAFVTNQRTHEQMGPSAKALPETLLSLRGLVSDVPQELQAVAQQFSLPQEQVLEELDGVSRSIGNVIHTQLKSTVYEVLASVLSLGQTLQVSVDQLRALNATSAELQEGQQALAPAVQGHRERLLALLQEPGCRGCAEALDRAHALELGADFSQVPSVDDALHRLKGVPEANFSSMVQEENSTFNALPALAALQTADVIRELKKVVAQQPRELRTLVEAFPGWEAAAHWSQALEEMEQSSRPYLKEVQRYEKYRWIVGCVLCSVVLLVVVCNLLGLNLGIWGLCNREDPSHSEAKGEAGARFLMVGVGFSFLFAAPLILLVFATFLVGGNVQTLVCRSWESGELYEFADTPGNLPSSMNLSQLLGLKKNLSVLLAYQQCKQGAVLWTVLQLNDSYDLEKHLDISQYTAKLQQELQKLKVDVKNLDLLSPAARQDLEALQSSGLESIHYPGFLVEIQKPVVNISVEKLAQELERLSQTQGNTVLGQQLQKEAQGLRNLHQEKLLLQQSLVAKLNLSVHALASSAPLLQPETSNVLDRVTHLEGELPTWATRILKNESECFLTREMGYFSQYVAWVREEVTQRIATCQPLSGALDNGRVILCDMAADPWNAFWFCLGWCTFLLIPSVIFAVKTSKYFRPIRKRLSTSTRPSFGALLLPLKSF
;
A
#
# COMPACT_ATOMS: atom_id res chain seq x y z
N MET A 1 47.03 -14.25 3.56
CA MET A 1 46.76 -12.95 2.91
C MET A 1 45.55 -12.33 3.58
N VAL A 2 45.79 -11.36 4.46
CA VAL A 2 44.75 -10.63 5.21
C VAL A 2 44.39 -9.39 4.39
N ARG A 3 43.14 -9.28 3.92
CA ARG A 3 42.62 -8.09 3.22
C ARG A 3 41.78 -7.26 4.19
N ALA A 4 42.16 -5.99 4.35
CA ALA A 4 41.56 -5.02 5.25
C ALA A 4 40.17 -4.52 4.76
N PRO A 5 39.18 -4.34 5.64
CA PRO A 5 37.83 -3.88 5.28
C PRO A 5 37.63 -2.34 5.36
N GLY A 6 38.69 -1.54 5.38
CA GLY A 6 38.61 -0.11 5.74
C GLY A 6 38.23 0.88 4.62
N LEU A 7 38.34 0.51 3.34
CA LEU A 7 38.20 1.49 2.23
C LEU A 7 36.76 1.68 1.73
N LEU A 8 35.88 0.69 1.87
CA LEU A 8 34.50 0.79 1.40
C LEU A 8 33.62 1.65 2.33
N ALA A 9 33.87 1.62 3.65
CA ALA A 9 33.13 2.42 4.61
C ALA A 9 33.45 3.93 4.50
N ALA A 10 34.70 4.29 4.17
CA ALA A 10 35.11 5.68 3.97
C ALA A 10 34.52 6.28 2.68
N LEU A 11 34.40 5.48 1.61
CA LEU A 11 33.78 5.92 0.35
C LEU A 11 32.25 6.06 0.46
N LEU A 12 31.59 5.21 1.24
CA LEU A 12 30.16 5.37 1.57
C LEU A 12 29.90 6.58 2.48
N GLY A 13 30.82 6.87 3.41
CA GLY A 13 30.74 8.07 4.27
C GLY A 13 30.94 9.38 3.53
N LEU A 14 31.89 9.44 2.59
CA LEU A 14 32.07 10.63 1.74
C LEU A 14 30.95 10.80 0.70
N GLY A 15 30.36 9.71 0.21
CA GLY A 15 29.21 9.76 -0.70
C GLY A 15 27.95 10.33 -0.04
N LEU A 16 27.67 9.98 1.23
CA LEU A 16 26.56 10.57 1.99
C LEU A 16 26.84 12.04 2.38
N ALA A 17 28.08 12.40 2.70
CA ALA A 17 28.42 13.78 3.05
C ALA A 17 28.39 14.74 1.83
N LEU A 18 28.76 14.28 0.63
CA LEU A 18 28.63 15.09 -0.58
C LEU A 18 27.18 15.19 -1.08
N ALA A 19 26.34 14.18 -0.85
CA ALA A 19 24.90 14.25 -1.16
C ALA A 19 24.14 15.24 -0.24
N LEU A 20 24.63 15.47 0.98
CA LEU A 20 24.10 16.48 1.91
C LEU A 20 24.61 17.90 1.63
N ALA A 21 25.67 18.07 0.83
CA ALA A 21 26.30 19.36 0.55
C ALA A 21 25.95 19.97 -0.83
N LEU A 22 25.30 19.22 -1.72
CA LEU A 22 24.82 19.70 -3.02
C LEU A 22 23.28 19.86 -2.99
N ARG A 23 22.80 20.82 -2.20
CA ARG A 23 21.47 21.39 -2.42
C ARG A 23 21.50 22.15 -3.76
N PRO A 24 20.62 21.85 -4.72
CA PRO A 24 20.48 22.67 -5.92
C PRO A 24 20.09 24.08 -5.48
N ALA A 25 20.86 25.08 -5.91
CA ALA A 25 20.47 26.48 -5.82
C ALA A 25 19.18 26.66 -6.64
N GLY A 26 18.03 26.62 -5.97
CA GLY A 26 16.71 26.72 -6.59
C GLY A 26 15.56 26.05 -5.84
N ALA A 27 15.82 25.17 -4.86
CA ALA A 27 14.77 24.67 -3.99
C ALA A 27 14.45 25.71 -2.90
N ALA A 28 13.27 26.32 -2.95
CA ALA A 28 12.74 27.08 -1.83
C ALA A 28 12.80 26.19 -0.58
N ASP A 29 13.42 26.68 0.49
CA ASP A 29 13.67 25.89 1.71
C ASP A 29 12.35 25.69 2.46
N CYS A 30 11.52 24.72 2.04
CA CYS A 30 10.21 24.37 2.60
C CYS A 30 10.30 23.72 4.00
N GLY A 31 11.35 24.02 4.78
CA GLY A 31 11.74 23.31 6.00
C GLY A 31 10.69 23.29 7.11
N ALA A 32 9.67 24.16 7.05
CA ALA A 32 8.58 24.23 8.02
C ALA A 32 7.45 23.19 7.78
N LEU A 33 7.18 22.79 6.53
CA LEU A 33 6.08 21.88 6.20
C LEU A 33 6.50 20.40 6.10
N GLY A 34 7.78 20.12 5.83
CA GLY A 34 8.28 18.76 5.63
C GLY A 34 7.70 18.06 4.39
N PRO A 35 8.18 16.85 4.05
CA PRO A 35 7.58 16.03 3.00
C PRO A 35 6.23 15.46 3.43
N ALA A 36 5.41 15.04 2.46
CA ALA A 36 4.15 14.36 2.74
C ALA A 36 4.37 13.08 3.55
N GLU A 37 3.59 12.89 4.61
CA GLU A 37 3.63 11.65 5.39
C GLU A 37 3.18 10.45 4.55
N ARG A 38 3.61 9.26 4.93
CA ARG A 38 3.24 8.05 4.19
C ARG A 38 1.83 7.60 4.59
N LEU A 39 0.91 7.59 3.63
CA LEU A 39 -0.43 7.06 3.85
C LEU A 39 -0.42 5.52 3.82
N ALA A 40 -1.21 4.91 4.69
CA ALA A 40 -1.42 3.47 4.72
C ALA A 40 -2.76 3.12 4.05
N PHE A 41 -2.70 2.57 2.84
CA PHE A 41 -3.87 2.09 2.12
C PHE A 41 -4.20 0.65 2.51
N ALA A 42 -5.47 0.32 2.62
CA ALA A 42 -5.88 -1.05 2.91
C ALA A 42 -5.79 -1.90 1.64
N PRO A 43 -5.22 -3.13 1.71
CA PRO A 43 -5.19 -4.02 0.55
C PRO A 43 -6.61 -4.37 0.12
N ALA A 44 -6.88 -4.27 -1.18
CA ALA A 44 -8.21 -4.51 -1.75
C ALA A 44 -8.37 -5.95 -2.25
N ALA A 45 -7.27 -6.62 -2.59
CA ALA A 45 -7.27 -7.97 -3.15
C ALA A 45 -7.77 -9.02 -2.14
N LYS A 46 -8.81 -9.77 -2.53
CA LYS A 46 -9.30 -10.94 -1.80
C LYS A 46 -8.57 -12.19 -2.30
N THR A 47 -7.96 -12.92 -1.38
CA THR A 47 -7.35 -14.21 -1.71
C THR A 47 -8.39 -15.32 -1.68
N ARG A 48 -8.76 -15.87 -2.85
CA ARG A 48 -9.49 -17.13 -2.92
C ARG A 48 -8.51 -18.30 -3.01
N TRP A 49 -8.59 -19.20 -2.03
CA TRP A 49 -7.81 -20.42 -2.04
C TRP A 49 -8.64 -21.57 -2.61
N LEU A 50 -8.17 -22.16 -3.71
CA LEU A 50 -8.69 -23.42 -4.20
C LEU A 50 -7.78 -24.54 -3.72
N ALA A 51 -8.27 -25.39 -2.82
CA ALA A 51 -7.47 -26.49 -2.26
C ALA A 51 -6.99 -27.44 -3.38
N PRO A 52 -5.67 -27.71 -3.48
CA PRO A 52 -5.15 -28.68 -4.42
C PRO A 52 -5.72 -30.07 -4.13
N ARG A 53 -6.19 -30.76 -5.16
CA ARG A 53 -6.57 -32.17 -5.07
C ARG A 53 -5.40 -33.02 -5.50
N VAL A 54 -5.03 -33.95 -4.63
CA VAL A 54 -3.99 -34.93 -4.89
C VAL A 54 -4.56 -36.30 -4.57
N ARG A 55 -4.29 -37.28 -5.44
CA ARG A 55 -4.52 -38.68 -5.08
C ARG A 55 -3.35 -39.16 -4.22
N ALA A 56 -3.63 -39.56 -2.99
CA ALA A 56 -2.62 -40.18 -2.13
C ALA A 56 -2.06 -41.46 -2.77
N PRO A 57 -0.74 -41.72 -2.70
CA PRO A 57 -0.15 -42.96 -3.16
C PRO A 57 -0.79 -44.16 -2.46
N GLY A 58 -1.07 -45.21 -3.20
CA GLY A 58 -1.78 -46.38 -2.71
C GLY A 58 -1.21 -47.71 -3.24
N PRO A 59 -1.62 -48.83 -2.64
CA PRO A 59 -1.14 -50.17 -3.03
C PRO A 59 -1.54 -50.56 -4.47
N LEU A 60 -2.46 -49.84 -5.10
CA LEU A 60 -2.92 -50.07 -6.47
C LEU A 60 -2.10 -49.30 -7.53
N ASP A 61 -1.21 -48.39 -7.13
CA ASP A 61 -0.45 -47.57 -8.08
C ASP A 61 0.41 -48.38 -9.07
N PRO A 62 1.07 -49.49 -8.68
CA PRO A 62 1.79 -50.34 -9.62
C PRO A 62 0.86 -50.95 -10.68
N LEU A 63 -0.38 -51.27 -10.31
CA LEU A 63 -1.40 -51.77 -11.23
C LEU A 63 -1.82 -50.66 -12.21
N TYR A 64 -2.10 -49.46 -11.72
CA TYR A 64 -2.42 -48.32 -12.58
C TYR A 64 -1.31 -48.02 -13.60
N GLY A 65 -0.05 -47.99 -13.16
CA GLY A 65 1.10 -47.83 -14.04
C GLY A 65 1.20 -48.94 -15.11
N THR A 66 0.91 -50.19 -14.74
CA THR A 66 0.90 -51.33 -15.69
C THR A 66 -0.19 -51.17 -16.74
N VAL A 67 -1.40 -50.77 -16.34
CA VAL A 67 -2.53 -50.56 -17.25
C VAL A 67 -2.27 -49.39 -18.19
N ARG A 68 -1.69 -48.29 -17.70
CA ARG A 68 -1.28 -47.14 -18.53
C ARG A 68 -0.25 -47.56 -19.60
N ARG A 69 0.74 -48.38 -19.24
CA ARG A 69 1.71 -48.93 -20.20
C ARG A 69 1.04 -49.83 -21.23
N PHE A 70 0.13 -50.72 -20.80
CA PHE A 70 -0.65 -51.53 -21.74
C PHE A 70 -1.42 -50.65 -22.73
N LEU A 71 -2.12 -49.63 -22.25
CA LEU A 71 -2.86 -48.70 -23.09
C LEU A 71 -1.95 -47.88 -24.03
N SER A 72 -0.72 -47.55 -23.63
CA SER A 72 0.26 -46.91 -24.53
C SER A 72 0.74 -47.80 -25.66
N VAL A 73 0.67 -49.13 -25.50
CA VAL A 73 0.95 -50.10 -26.56
C VAL A 73 -0.28 -50.27 -27.47
N VAL A 74 -1.48 -50.20 -26.90
CA VAL A 74 -2.74 -50.24 -27.66
C VAL A 74 -2.90 -48.99 -28.53
N GLN A 75 -2.52 -47.82 -28.02
CA GLN A 75 -2.57 -46.55 -28.76
C GLN A 75 -1.19 -45.89 -28.82
N LEU A 76 -0.47 -46.19 -29.91
CA LEU A 76 0.87 -45.67 -30.19
C LEU A 76 0.86 -44.27 -30.77
N ASN A 77 -0.26 -43.87 -31.40
CA ASN A 77 -0.37 -42.61 -32.12
C ASN A 77 -0.44 -41.41 -31.15
N PRO A 78 0.17 -40.26 -31.51
CA PRO A 78 0.01 -39.00 -30.76
C PRO A 78 -1.41 -38.42 -30.94
N LEU A 79 -1.72 -37.34 -30.21
CA LEU A 79 -3.02 -36.67 -30.31
C LEU A 79 -3.40 -36.37 -31.78
N PRO A 80 -4.56 -36.85 -32.28
CA PRO A 80 -4.95 -36.69 -33.68
C PRO A 80 -5.60 -35.32 -33.87
N ALA A 81 -4.78 -34.26 -33.90
CA ALA A 81 -5.24 -32.88 -33.95
C ALA A 81 -6.26 -32.60 -35.07
N GLU A 82 -5.98 -33.02 -36.31
CA GLU A 82 -6.89 -32.78 -37.44
C GLU A 82 -8.23 -33.51 -37.27
N LEU A 83 -8.23 -34.72 -36.69
CA LEU A 83 -9.45 -35.48 -36.44
C LEU A 83 -10.32 -34.79 -35.37
N ILE A 84 -9.69 -34.30 -34.30
CA ILE A 84 -10.38 -33.58 -33.21
C ILE A 84 -10.92 -32.25 -33.74
N LYS A 85 -10.12 -31.51 -34.51
CA LYS A 85 -10.55 -30.28 -35.17
C LYS A 85 -11.76 -30.51 -36.08
N ALA A 86 -11.74 -31.56 -36.90
CA ALA A 86 -12.87 -31.93 -37.74
C ALA A 86 -14.10 -32.29 -36.89
N LEU A 87 -13.94 -33.07 -35.82
CA LEU A 87 -15.02 -33.42 -34.90
C LEU A 87 -15.67 -32.21 -34.23
N LEU A 88 -14.89 -31.20 -33.84
CA LEU A 88 -15.38 -30.02 -33.13
C LEU A 88 -16.04 -28.99 -34.06
N ASN A 89 -15.52 -28.79 -35.28
CA ASN A 89 -15.98 -27.75 -36.19
C ASN A 89 -16.97 -28.28 -37.24
N GLU A 90 -16.74 -29.47 -37.79
CA GLU A 90 -17.52 -30.05 -38.87
C GLU A 90 -17.65 -31.58 -38.69
N PRO A 91 -18.47 -32.06 -37.72
CA PRO A 91 -18.54 -33.48 -37.39
C PRO A 91 -18.97 -34.37 -38.57
N SER A 92 -19.65 -33.82 -39.57
CA SER A 92 -20.01 -34.51 -40.81
C SER A 92 -18.83 -34.76 -41.77
N SER A 93 -17.71 -34.05 -41.61
CA SER A 93 -16.51 -34.18 -42.44
C SER A 93 -15.60 -35.35 -42.01
N VAL A 94 -15.83 -35.90 -40.82
CA VAL A 94 -15.01 -36.94 -40.21
C VAL A 94 -15.17 -38.24 -40.99
N LYS A 95 -14.08 -38.72 -41.57
CA LYS A 95 -14.09 -39.98 -42.30
C LYS A 95 -13.81 -41.15 -41.36
N ALA A 96 -14.62 -42.19 -41.49
CA ALA A 96 -14.50 -43.39 -40.66
C ALA A 96 -13.13 -44.10 -40.83
N ASP A 97 -12.47 -43.98 -41.99
CA ASP A 97 -11.15 -44.59 -42.21
C ASP A 97 -10.04 -43.92 -41.39
N GLU A 98 -10.14 -42.61 -41.15
CA GLU A 98 -9.18 -41.87 -40.31
C GLU A 98 -9.33 -42.24 -38.83
N VAL A 99 -10.56 -42.37 -38.33
CA VAL A 99 -10.84 -42.86 -36.97
C VAL A 99 -10.31 -44.28 -36.77
N VAL A 100 -10.57 -45.17 -37.73
CA VAL A 100 -10.13 -46.57 -37.68
C VAL A 100 -8.60 -46.69 -37.74
N ARG A 101 -7.91 -45.85 -38.53
CA ARG A 101 -6.44 -45.82 -38.56
C ARG A 101 -5.86 -45.33 -37.23
N TYR A 102 -6.45 -44.29 -36.64
CA TYR A 102 -6.02 -43.80 -35.35
C TYR A 102 -6.25 -44.84 -34.25
N GLU A 103 -7.42 -45.47 -34.20
CA GLU A 103 -7.79 -46.46 -33.19
C GLU A 103 -7.38 -47.91 -33.56
N ALA A 104 -6.40 -48.10 -34.45
CA ALA A 104 -6.06 -49.42 -35.00
C ALA A 104 -5.85 -50.51 -33.91
N GLY A 105 -5.20 -50.18 -32.79
CA GLY A 105 -5.04 -51.12 -31.68
C GLY A 105 -6.34 -51.46 -30.93
N TYR A 106 -7.28 -50.52 -30.81
CA TYR A 106 -8.62 -50.81 -30.28
C TYR A 106 -9.41 -51.72 -31.22
N VAL A 107 -9.25 -51.54 -32.54
CA VAL A 107 -9.87 -52.43 -33.54
C VAL A 107 -9.31 -53.85 -33.42
N VAL A 108 -8.00 -54.01 -33.21
CA VAL A 108 -7.39 -55.33 -32.94
C VAL A 108 -8.02 -55.96 -31.69
N CYS A 109 -8.16 -55.21 -30.60
CA CYS A 109 -8.84 -55.68 -29.38
C CYS A 109 -10.31 -56.03 -29.63
N ALA A 110 -11.04 -55.28 -30.48
CA ALA A 110 -12.41 -55.57 -30.86
C ALA A 110 -12.53 -56.89 -31.64
N VAL A 111 -11.59 -57.15 -32.56
CA VAL A 111 -11.50 -58.43 -33.29
C VAL A 111 -11.23 -59.58 -32.33
N ILE A 112 -10.32 -59.43 -31.38
CA ILE A 112 -10.04 -60.45 -30.34
C ILE A 112 -11.29 -60.74 -29.51
N THR A 113 -12.01 -59.69 -29.09
CA THR A 113 -13.29 -59.82 -28.37
C THR A 113 -14.34 -60.55 -29.22
N GLY A 114 -14.48 -60.19 -30.49
CA GLY A 114 -15.40 -60.85 -31.42
C GLY A 114 -15.08 -62.34 -31.61
N LEU A 115 -13.80 -62.69 -31.76
CA LEU A 115 -13.35 -64.08 -31.82
C LEU A 115 -13.66 -64.82 -30.52
N TYR A 116 -13.44 -64.21 -29.35
CA TYR A 116 -13.79 -64.81 -28.06
C TYR A 116 -15.30 -65.07 -27.94
N LEU A 117 -16.13 -64.10 -28.33
CA LEU A 117 -17.60 -64.21 -28.32
C LEU A 117 -18.13 -65.29 -29.25
N LEU A 118 -17.41 -65.58 -30.34
CA LEU A 118 -17.76 -66.66 -31.24
C LEU A 118 -17.27 -68.01 -30.69
N VAL A 119 -15.96 -68.12 -30.41
CA VAL A 119 -15.29 -69.40 -30.17
C VAL A 119 -15.66 -70.01 -28.81
N VAL A 120 -15.70 -69.20 -27.74
CA VAL A 120 -15.88 -69.75 -26.38
C VAL A 120 -17.32 -70.25 -26.14
N PRO A 121 -18.39 -69.51 -26.50
CA PRO A 121 -19.76 -70.00 -26.40
C PRO A 121 -20.05 -71.17 -27.34
N THR A 122 -19.54 -71.16 -28.58
CA THR A 122 -19.71 -72.29 -29.51
C THR A 122 -19.01 -73.55 -29.03
N ALA A 123 -17.79 -73.43 -28.47
CA ALA A 123 -17.11 -74.52 -27.80
C ALA A 123 -17.90 -75.04 -26.60
N GLY A 124 -18.50 -74.15 -25.80
CA GLY A 124 -19.38 -74.49 -24.67
C GLY A 124 -20.65 -75.24 -25.10
N LEU A 125 -21.33 -74.79 -26.15
CA LEU A 125 -22.49 -75.47 -26.73
C LEU A 125 -22.12 -76.85 -27.30
N CYS A 126 -21.03 -76.93 -28.07
CA CYS A 126 -20.51 -78.18 -28.60
C CYS A 126 -20.19 -79.16 -27.45
N PHE A 127 -19.52 -78.67 -26.42
CA PHE A 127 -19.16 -79.44 -25.22
C PHE A 127 -20.41 -79.94 -24.48
N CYS A 128 -21.42 -79.09 -24.30
CA CYS A 128 -22.69 -79.44 -23.67
C CYS A 128 -23.44 -80.52 -24.49
N CYS A 129 -23.67 -80.28 -25.79
CA CYS A 129 -24.34 -81.23 -26.67
C CYS A 129 -23.62 -82.58 -26.75
N CYS A 130 -22.28 -82.58 -26.86
CA CYS A 130 -21.52 -83.82 -26.92
C CYS A 130 -21.52 -84.58 -25.59
N ARG A 131 -21.64 -83.89 -24.46
CA ARG A 131 -21.71 -84.50 -23.13
C ARG A 131 -23.10 -85.05 -22.82
N CYS A 132 -24.17 -84.36 -23.21
CA CYS A 132 -25.55 -84.88 -23.18
C CYS A 132 -25.68 -86.16 -24.00
N ARG A 133 -24.99 -86.25 -25.15
CA ARG A 133 -24.93 -87.45 -26.01
C ARG A 133 -23.91 -88.51 -25.54
N ARG A 134 -23.29 -88.35 -24.36
CA ARG A 134 -22.22 -89.20 -23.79
C ARG A 134 -20.99 -89.42 -24.70
N ARG A 135 -20.77 -88.57 -25.71
CA ARG A 135 -19.62 -88.64 -26.64
C ARG A 135 -18.42 -87.80 -26.19
N CYS A 136 -18.64 -86.77 -25.37
CA CYS A 136 -17.59 -85.95 -24.76
C CYS A 136 -17.35 -86.33 -23.29
N GLY A 137 -16.08 -86.59 -22.96
CA GLY A 137 -15.64 -87.03 -21.63
C GLY A 137 -14.32 -87.80 -21.65
N GLY A 138 -13.90 -88.33 -22.80
CA GLY A 138 -12.74 -89.23 -22.91
C GLY A 138 -13.00 -90.58 -22.25
N ARG A 139 -12.46 -91.66 -22.82
CA ARG A 139 -12.50 -92.98 -22.19
C ARG A 139 -11.64 -92.93 -20.92
N VAL A 140 -12.11 -93.56 -19.84
CA VAL A 140 -11.37 -93.61 -18.58
C VAL A 140 -10.04 -94.34 -18.82
N LYS A 141 -8.90 -93.68 -18.59
CA LYS A 141 -7.55 -94.19 -18.90
C LYS A 141 -7.20 -95.31 -17.90
N MET A 142 -6.57 -96.39 -18.41
CA MET A 142 -5.99 -97.45 -17.58
C MET A 142 -4.77 -96.91 -16.82
N GLU A 143 -4.57 -97.36 -15.59
CA GLU A 143 -3.54 -96.83 -14.69
C GLU A 143 -2.14 -97.36 -15.05
N HIS A 144 -1.15 -96.47 -15.15
CA HIS A 144 0.30 -96.73 -15.31
C HIS A 144 1.07 -95.73 -14.44
N LYS A 145 2.25 -96.08 -13.88
CA LYS A 145 3.07 -95.20 -13.04
C LYS A 145 3.42 -93.84 -13.67
N THR A 146 3.51 -93.76 -14.99
CA THR A 146 3.73 -92.52 -15.76
C THR A 146 2.56 -91.53 -15.71
N MET A 147 1.36 -91.97 -15.32
CA MET A 147 0.16 -91.12 -15.20
C MET A 147 0.13 -90.29 -13.91
N ALA A 148 0.94 -90.61 -12.90
CA ALA A 148 1.00 -89.84 -11.65
C ALA A 148 1.57 -88.42 -11.87
N CYS A 149 2.57 -88.30 -12.73
CA CYS A 149 3.17 -87.01 -13.11
C CYS A 149 2.22 -86.18 -14.00
N GLU A 150 1.57 -86.78 -15.02
CA GLU A 150 0.55 -86.10 -15.85
C GLU A 150 -0.62 -85.59 -14.98
N ARG A 151 -1.06 -86.39 -14.01
CA ARG A 151 -2.13 -86.03 -13.08
C ARG A 151 -1.71 -84.89 -12.14
N GLY A 152 -0.52 -85.00 -11.54
CA GLY A 152 0.01 -83.98 -10.63
C GLY A 152 0.25 -82.65 -11.33
N THR A 153 0.77 -82.67 -12.55
CA THR A 153 0.99 -81.45 -13.37
C THR A 153 -0.33 -80.78 -13.73
N LEU A 154 -1.35 -81.51 -14.18
CA LEU A 154 -2.67 -80.93 -14.47
C LEU A 154 -3.33 -80.30 -13.24
N MET A 155 -3.23 -80.94 -12.07
CA MET A 155 -3.71 -80.38 -10.81
C MET A 155 -2.92 -79.12 -10.40
N ALA A 156 -1.59 -79.13 -10.55
CA ALA A 156 -0.75 -77.98 -10.25
C ALA A 156 -1.05 -76.78 -11.17
N PHE A 157 -1.22 -77.01 -12.48
CA PHE A 157 -1.61 -75.96 -13.42
C PHE A 157 -3.04 -75.44 -13.16
N LEU A 158 -3.98 -76.31 -12.80
CA LEU A 158 -5.32 -75.88 -12.39
C LEU A 158 -5.26 -75.04 -11.11
N LEU A 159 -4.46 -75.43 -10.12
CA LEU A 159 -4.27 -74.66 -8.90
C LEU A 159 -3.63 -73.30 -9.19
N LEU A 160 -2.55 -73.27 -9.97
CA LEU A 160 -1.86 -72.03 -10.35
C LEU A 160 -2.80 -71.08 -11.09
N THR A 161 -3.50 -71.56 -12.12
CA THR A 161 -4.48 -70.74 -12.86
C THR A 161 -5.61 -70.26 -11.96
N THR A 162 -6.07 -71.08 -11.01
CA THR A 162 -7.10 -70.70 -10.03
C THR A 162 -6.61 -69.65 -9.04
N LEU A 163 -5.34 -69.70 -8.61
CA LEU A 163 -4.74 -68.67 -7.75
C LEU A 163 -4.58 -67.34 -8.48
N VAL A 164 -4.15 -67.35 -9.74
CA VAL A 164 -4.08 -66.14 -10.56
C VAL A 164 -5.48 -65.56 -10.79
N LEU A 165 -6.48 -66.40 -11.07
CA LEU A 165 -7.89 -65.99 -11.15
C LEU A 165 -8.40 -65.38 -9.84
N LEU A 166 -7.98 -65.93 -8.68
CA LEU A 166 -8.36 -65.39 -7.37
C LEU A 166 -7.77 -63.99 -7.15
N ILE A 167 -6.49 -63.79 -7.46
CA ILE A 167 -5.83 -62.47 -7.39
C ILE A 167 -6.54 -61.50 -8.34
N GLY A 168 -6.88 -61.95 -9.54
CA GLY A 168 -7.60 -61.18 -10.53
C GLY A 168 -8.98 -60.74 -10.13
N VAL A 169 -9.79 -61.65 -9.61
CA VAL A 169 -11.15 -61.30 -9.19
C VAL A 169 -11.13 -60.44 -7.93
N ALA A 170 -10.20 -60.68 -6.99
CA ALA A 170 -10.05 -59.84 -5.80
C ALA A 170 -9.66 -58.41 -6.17
N THR A 171 -8.66 -58.25 -7.05
CA THR A 171 -8.26 -56.91 -7.54
C THR A 171 -9.35 -56.26 -8.39
N ALA A 172 -10.11 -57.03 -9.19
CA ALA A 172 -11.27 -56.53 -9.91
C ALA A 172 -12.37 -56.03 -8.97
N PHE A 173 -12.67 -56.72 -7.86
CA PHE A 173 -13.61 -56.24 -6.85
C PHE A 173 -13.15 -54.93 -6.21
N VAL A 174 -11.88 -54.88 -5.78
CA VAL A 174 -11.30 -53.69 -5.14
C VAL A 174 -11.33 -52.49 -6.09
N THR A 175 -10.92 -52.67 -7.33
CA THR A 175 -10.91 -51.60 -8.34
C THR A 175 -12.32 -51.19 -8.76
N ASN A 176 -13.27 -52.14 -8.88
CA ASN A 176 -14.68 -51.82 -9.13
C ASN A 176 -15.29 -50.94 -8.03
N GLN A 177 -15.03 -51.30 -6.77
CA GLN A 177 -15.47 -50.55 -5.61
C GLN A 177 -14.80 -49.18 -5.55
N ARG A 178 -13.50 -49.12 -5.84
CA ARG A 178 -12.73 -47.87 -5.83
C ARG A 178 -13.27 -46.87 -6.86
N THR A 179 -13.58 -47.32 -8.07
CA THR A 179 -14.21 -46.48 -9.11
C THR A 179 -15.52 -45.88 -8.61
N HIS A 180 -16.36 -46.68 -7.96
CA HIS A 180 -17.64 -46.22 -7.42
C HIS A 180 -17.47 -45.18 -6.32
N GLU A 181 -16.58 -45.44 -5.37
CA GLU A 181 -16.28 -44.53 -4.24
C GLU A 181 -15.68 -43.20 -4.70
N GLN A 182 -14.87 -43.19 -5.76
CA GLN A 182 -14.23 -41.99 -6.27
C GLN A 182 -15.11 -41.17 -7.22
N MET A 183 -16.04 -41.79 -7.96
CA MET A 183 -16.90 -41.09 -8.91
C MET A 183 -17.86 -40.10 -8.22
N GLY A 184 -18.39 -40.44 -7.04
CA GLY A 184 -19.30 -39.59 -6.27
C GLY A 184 -18.69 -38.23 -5.88
N PRO A 185 -17.57 -38.22 -5.12
CA PRO A 185 -16.85 -37.00 -4.77
C PRO A 185 -16.32 -36.23 -5.98
N SER A 186 -15.88 -36.94 -7.03
CA SER A 186 -15.41 -36.34 -8.29
C SER A 186 -16.50 -35.52 -8.98
N ALA A 187 -17.71 -36.05 -9.05
CA ALA A 187 -18.86 -35.35 -9.64
C ALA A 187 -19.35 -34.16 -8.79
N LYS A 188 -19.12 -34.14 -7.47
CA LYS A 188 -19.44 -32.98 -6.63
C LYS A 188 -18.38 -31.88 -6.74
N ALA A 189 -17.12 -32.27 -6.93
CA ALA A 189 -15.99 -31.35 -6.99
C ALA A 189 -16.01 -30.40 -8.18
N LEU A 190 -16.57 -30.83 -9.32
CA LEU A 190 -16.58 -30.02 -10.54
C LEU A 190 -17.44 -28.75 -10.38
N PRO A 191 -18.72 -28.82 -9.95
CA PRO A 191 -19.51 -27.62 -9.65
C PRO A 191 -18.89 -26.73 -8.57
N GLU A 192 -18.30 -27.30 -7.52
CA GLU A 192 -17.61 -26.53 -6.46
C GLU A 192 -16.42 -25.73 -7.01
N THR A 193 -15.67 -26.32 -7.94
CA THR A 193 -14.54 -25.69 -8.61
C THR A 193 -15.03 -24.55 -9.51
N LEU A 194 -16.07 -24.78 -10.31
CA LEU A 194 -16.67 -23.75 -11.18
C LEU A 194 -17.24 -22.58 -10.37
N LEU A 195 -17.90 -22.85 -9.25
CA LEU A 195 -18.41 -21.81 -8.35
C LEU A 195 -17.29 -20.98 -7.72
N SER A 196 -16.17 -21.62 -7.37
CA SER A 196 -14.99 -20.93 -6.84
C SER A 196 -14.34 -20.02 -7.90
N LEU A 197 -14.25 -20.48 -9.15
CA LEU A 197 -13.76 -19.67 -10.28
C LEU A 197 -14.70 -18.52 -10.61
N ARG A 198 -16.02 -18.76 -10.62
CA ARG A 198 -17.01 -17.69 -10.83
C ARG A 198 -16.83 -16.58 -9.82
N GLY A 199 -16.62 -16.96 -8.57
CA GLY A 199 -16.44 -16.00 -7.50
C GLY A 199 -15.13 -15.21 -7.57
N LEU A 200 -14.03 -15.80 -8.07
CA LEU A 200 -12.77 -15.07 -8.33
C LEU A 200 -13.02 -13.88 -9.28
N VAL A 201 -13.86 -14.11 -10.29
CA VAL A 201 -14.14 -13.13 -11.34
C VAL A 201 -15.18 -12.11 -10.87
N SER A 202 -16.21 -12.54 -10.14
CA SER A 202 -17.25 -11.65 -9.62
C SER A 202 -16.76 -10.71 -8.52
N ASP A 203 -15.64 -11.03 -7.86
CA ASP A 203 -15.07 -10.19 -6.81
C ASP A 203 -14.29 -8.99 -7.39
N VAL A 204 -13.74 -9.09 -8.61
CA VAL A 204 -12.89 -8.05 -9.23
C VAL A 204 -13.54 -6.66 -9.22
N PRO A 205 -14.81 -6.47 -9.60
CA PRO A 205 -15.41 -5.14 -9.59
C PRO A 205 -15.58 -4.57 -8.17
N GLN A 206 -15.80 -5.43 -7.17
CA GLN A 206 -15.88 -4.99 -5.78
C GLN A 206 -14.51 -4.58 -5.24
N GLU A 207 -13.44 -5.27 -5.65
CA GLU A 207 -12.06 -4.92 -5.30
C GLU A 207 -11.67 -3.57 -5.91
N LEU A 208 -11.97 -3.34 -7.20
CA LEU A 208 -11.75 -2.04 -7.85
C LEU A 208 -12.54 -0.90 -7.20
N GLN A 209 -13.79 -1.16 -6.79
CA GLN A 209 -14.59 -0.18 -6.06
C GLN A 209 -13.96 0.16 -4.69
N ALA A 210 -13.42 -0.83 -3.98
CA ALA A 210 -12.72 -0.59 -2.71
C ALA A 210 -11.46 0.26 -2.91
N VAL A 211 -10.71 0.03 -3.99
CA VAL A 211 -9.55 0.86 -4.38
C VAL A 211 -9.97 2.30 -4.69
N ALA A 212 -11.06 2.50 -5.43
CA ALA A 212 -11.58 3.83 -5.74
C ALA A 212 -12.05 4.58 -4.48
N GLN A 213 -12.64 3.88 -3.51
CA GLN A 213 -13.11 4.46 -2.25
C GLN A 213 -11.96 4.95 -1.34
N GLN A 214 -10.77 4.34 -1.43
CA GLN A 214 -9.59 4.76 -0.66
C GLN A 214 -9.06 6.14 -1.06
N PHE A 215 -9.60 6.75 -2.12
CA PHE A 215 -9.33 8.17 -2.45
C PHE A 215 -9.75 9.12 -1.33
N SER A 216 -10.64 8.71 -0.41
CA SER A 216 -11.00 9.52 0.75
C SER A 216 -9.83 9.77 1.70
N LEU A 217 -8.85 8.86 1.79
CA LEU A 217 -7.69 9.01 2.69
C LEU A 217 -6.85 10.27 2.39
N PRO A 218 -6.33 10.48 1.16
CA PRO A 218 -5.63 11.73 0.85
C PRO A 218 -6.57 12.94 0.94
N GLN A 219 -7.88 12.80 0.66
CA GLN A 219 -8.83 13.91 0.83
C GLN A 219 -8.95 14.34 2.29
N GLU A 220 -9.15 13.40 3.21
CA GLU A 220 -9.29 13.65 4.64
C GLU A 220 -8.02 14.29 5.21
N GLN A 221 -6.85 13.75 4.84
CA GLN A 221 -5.55 14.31 5.25
C GLN A 221 -5.39 15.77 4.80
N VAL A 222 -5.64 16.05 3.52
CA VAL A 222 -5.51 17.40 2.96
C VAL A 222 -6.54 18.35 3.57
N LEU A 223 -7.77 17.87 3.82
CA LEU A 223 -8.82 18.66 4.47
C LEU A 223 -8.46 19.07 5.91
N GLU A 224 -7.82 18.17 6.66
CA GLU A 224 -7.29 18.43 8.00
C GLU A 224 -6.13 19.44 7.95
N GLU A 225 -5.18 19.25 7.02
CA GLU A 225 -4.04 20.17 6.89
C GLU A 225 -4.45 21.57 6.41
N LEU A 226 -5.51 21.67 5.60
CA LEU A 226 -6.13 22.94 5.21
C LEU A 226 -6.74 23.73 6.38
N ASP A 227 -7.08 23.11 7.53
CA ASP A 227 -7.56 23.85 8.70
C ASP A 227 -6.46 24.70 9.35
N GLY A 228 -5.21 24.26 9.27
CA GLY A 228 -4.06 24.93 9.87
C GLY A 228 -3.29 25.86 8.93
N VAL A 229 -3.45 25.69 7.61
CA VAL A 229 -2.56 26.28 6.60
C VAL A 229 -2.45 27.81 6.71
N SER A 230 -3.56 28.52 6.89
CA SER A 230 -3.55 29.98 6.92
C SER A 230 -2.80 30.55 8.11
N ARG A 231 -2.95 29.91 9.29
CA ARG A 231 -2.22 30.30 10.49
C ARG A 231 -0.74 29.95 10.36
N SER A 232 -0.42 28.81 9.73
CA SER A 232 0.96 28.41 9.42
C SER A 232 1.65 29.44 8.53
N ILE A 233 1.03 29.80 7.40
CA ILE A 233 1.53 30.84 6.48
C ILE A 233 1.74 32.17 7.23
N GLY A 234 0.76 32.60 8.03
CA GLY A 234 0.88 33.82 8.81
C GLY A 234 2.01 33.77 9.85
N ASN A 235 2.25 32.61 10.48
CA ASN A 235 3.40 32.40 11.37
C ASN A 235 4.73 32.50 10.64
N VAL A 236 4.85 31.97 9.42
CA VAL A 236 6.08 32.07 8.62
C VAL A 236 6.35 33.54 8.25
N ILE A 237 5.33 34.27 7.80
CA ILE A 237 5.44 35.71 7.51
C ILE A 237 5.90 36.47 8.76
N HIS A 238 5.25 36.25 9.91
CA HIS A 238 5.63 36.87 11.18
C HIS A 238 7.08 36.56 11.54
N THR A 239 7.47 35.29 11.51
CA THR A 239 8.80 34.84 11.94
C THR A 239 9.91 35.41 11.07
N GLN A 240 9.72 35.46 9.75
CA GLN A 240 10.72 36.02 8.83
C GLN A 240 10.85 37.54 8.92
N LEU A 241 9.77 38.25 9.27
CA LEU A 241 9.77 39.71 9.38
C LEU A 241 10.07 40.22 10.80
N LYS A 242 10.02 39.34 11.80
CA LYS A 242 10.09 39.68 13.24
C LYS A 242 11.31 40.51 13.61
N SER A 243 12.50 40.09 13.20
CA SER A 243 13.74 40.79 13.55
C SER A 243 13.75 42.21 12.98
N THR A 244 13.40 42.34 11.69
CA THR A 244 13.41 43.62 10.97
C THR A 244 12.38 44.61 11.53
N VAL A 245 11.15 44.15 11.76
CA VAL A 245 10.05 45.00 12.26
C VAL A 245 10.33 45.49 13.69
N TYR A 246 10.76 44.59 14.59
CA TYR A 246 11.04 44.98 15.98
C TYR A 246 12.24 45.91 16.11
N GLU A 247 13.27 45.74 15.28
CA GLU A 247 14.42 46.63 15.28
C GLU A 247 14.05 48.06 14.87
N VAL A 248 13.19 48.21 13.85
CA VAL A 248 12.70 49.52 13.41
C VAL A 248 11.80 50.15 14.48
N LEU A 249 10.84 49.39 15.04
CA LEU A 249 9.97 49.89 16.11
C LEU A 249 10.76 50.31 17.36
N ALA A 250 11.81 49.58 17.74
CA ALA A 250 12.69 49.96 18.84
C ALA A 250 13.47 51.26 18.54
N SER A 251 13.91 51.44 17.30
CA SER A 251 14.59 52.67 16.86
C SER A 251 13.66 53.88 16.93
N VAL A 252 12.40 53.72 16.50
CA VAL A 252 11.35 54.75 16.59
C VAL A 252 11.05 55.11 18.05
N LEU A 253 10.92 54.12 18.94
CA LEU A 253 10.68 54.36 20.36
C LEU A 253 11.83 55.14 21.02
N SER A 254 13.08 54.71 20.77
CA SER A 254 14.29 55.36 21.30
C SER A 254 14.38 56.81 20.84
N LEU A 255 14.12 57.05 19.54
CA LEU A 255 14.16 58.39 18.98
C LEU A 255 13.03 59.27 19.54
N GLY A 256 11.81 58.75 19.66
CA GLY A 256 10.67 59.47 20.26
C GLY A 256 10.92 59.87 21.72
N GLN A 257 11.54 58.99 22.51
CA GLN A 257 11.95 59.32 23.89
C GLN A 257 13.02 60.41 23.91
N THR A 258 13.99 60.33 23.00
CA THR A 258 15.07 61.32 22.92
C THR A 258 14.56 62.67 22.42
N LEU A 259 13.58 62.68 21.52
CA LEU A 259 12.83 63.87 21.10
C LEU A 259 12.15 64.55 22.29
N GLN A 260 11.37 63.80 23.08
CA GLN A 260 10.68 64.32 24.27
C GLN A 260 11.68 65.00 25.22
N VAL A 261 12.77 64.31 25.57
CA VAL A 261 13.80 64.84 26.47
C VAL A 261 14.45 66.11 25.88
N SER A 262 14.75 66.12 24.58
CA SER A 262 15.41 67.25 23.94
C SER A 262 14.51 68.48 23.89
N VAL A 263 13.21 68.31 23.60
CA VAL A 263 12.24 69.40 23.62
C VAL A 263 12.06 69.95 25.04
N ASP A 264 12.00 69.09 26.04
CA ASP A 264 11.88 69.51 27.45
C ASP A 264 13.12 70.27 27.92
N GLN A 265 14.33 69.85 27.52
CA GLN A 265 15.56 70.60 27.79
C GLN A 265 15.60 71.93 27.06
N LEU A 266 15.09 72.02 25.83
CA LEU A 266 15.03 73.27 25.07
C LEU A 266 14.08 74.28 25.73
N ARG A 267 12.90 73.83 26.18
CA ARG A 267 11.96 74.65 26.96
C ARG A 267 12.58 75.11 28.27
N ALA A 268 13.25 74.22 28.99
CA ALA A 268 13.93 74.54 30.24
C ALA A 268 15.07 75.55 30.03
N LEU A 269 15.85 75.40 28.96
CA LEU A 269 16.91 76.33 28.57
C LEU A 269 16.32 77.72 28.33
N ASN A 270 15.29 77.85 27.50
CA ASN A 270 14.67 79.14 27.21
C ASN A 270 14.06 79.82 28.44
N ALA A 271 13.29 79.07 29.24
CA ALA A 271 12.69 79.59 30.46
C ALA A 271 13.76 80.06 31.45
N THR A 272 14.83 79.26 31.63
CA THR A 272 15.93 79.62 32.54
C THR A 272 16.73 80.82 32.01
N SER A 273 16.95 80.92 30.70
CA SER A 273 17.57 82.10 30.08
C SER A 273 16.74 83.36 30.27
N ALA A 274 15.42 83.30 30.09
CA ALA A 274 14.53 84.43 30.31
C ALA A 274 14.51 84.87 31.79
N GLU A 275 14.42 83.92 32.73
CA GLU A 275 14.47 84.20 34.18
C GLU A 275 15.84 84.81 34.60
N LEU A 276 16.95 84.34 34.00
CA LEU A 276 18.27 84.92 34.21
C LEU A 276 18.35 86.35 33.69
N GLN A 277 17.84 86.62 32.49
CA GLN A 277 17.81 87.96 31.90
C GLN A 277 16.97 88.94 32.74
N GLU A 278 15.77 88.53 33.17
CA GLU A 278 14.90 89.34 34.01
C GLU A 278 15.54 89.63 35.38
N GLY A 279 16.09 88.60 36.03
CA GLY A 279 16.77 88.78 37.30
C GLY A 279 18.05 89.61 37.19
N GLN A 280 18.75 89.54 36.05
CA GLN A 280 19.89 90.40 35.75
C GLN A 280 19.48 91.87 35.57
N GLN A 281 18.37 92.15 34.89
CA GLN A 281 17.82 93.51 34.78
C GLN A 281 17.47 94.11 36.16
N ALA A 282 17.04 93.27 37.11
CA ALA A 282 16.77 93.69 38.49
C ALA A 282 18.03 93.77 39.38
N LEU A 283 19.11 93.07 39.02
CA LEU A 283 20.37 92.99 39.76
C LEU A 283 21.34 94.11 39.36
N ALA A 284 21.42 94.46 38.07
CA ALA A 284 22.30 95.51 37.54
C ALA A 284 22.16 96.86 38.27
N PRO A 285 20.96 97.46 38.41
CA PRO A 285 20.81 98.74 39.12
C PRO A 285 21.07 98.61 40.62
N ALA A 286 20.82 97.43 41.21
CA ALA A 286 21.06 97.19 42.63
C ALA A 286 22.57 97.13 42.93
N VAL A 287 23.33 96.38 42.13
CA VAL A 287 24.80 96.30 42.22
C VAL A 287 25.44 97.67 41.98
N GLN A 288 25.01 98.38 40.92
CA GLN A 288 25.49 99.72 40.62
C GLN A 288 25.18 100.73 41.73
N GLY A 289 23.96 100.69 42.29
CA GLY A 289 23.58 101.56 43.40
C GLY A 289 24.41 101.31 44.66
N HIS A 290 24.70 100.05 45.00
CA HIS A 290 25.61 99.75 46.11
C HIS A 290 27.05 100.17 45.81
N ARG A 291 27.53 99.97 44.58
CA ARG A 291 28.85 100.43 44.15
C ARG A 291 29.03 101.93 44.33
N GLU A 292 28.11 102.74 43.79
CA GLU A 292 28.19 104.20 43.87
C GLU A 292 28.19 104.69 45.32
N ARG A 293 27.32 104.12 46.17
CA ARG A 293 27.29 104.43 47.61
C ARG A 293 28.59 104.04 48.30
N LEU A 294 29.14 102.87 47.99
CA LEU A 294 30.42 102.42 48.56
C LEU A 294 31.60 103.29 48.11
N LEU A 295 31.67 103.67 46.83
CA LEU A 295 32.70 104.58 46.34
C LEU A 295 32.62 105.95 47.03
N ALA A 296 31.41 106.49 47.20
CA ALA A 296 31.21 107.75 47.91
C ALA A 296 31.67 107.67 49.37
N LEU A 297 31.32 106.60 50.09
CA LEU A 297 31.67 106.41 51.50
C LEU A 297 33.17 106.10 51.71
N LEU A 298 33.77 105.29 50.85
CA LEU A 298 35.16 104.83 51.01
C LEU A 298 36.20 105.87 50.56
N GLN A 299 35.80 106.85 49.74
CA GLN A 299 36.65 107.97 49.30
C GLN A 299 36.57 109.20 50.24
N GLU A 300 35.75 109.17 51.30
CA GLU A 300 35.71 110.28 52.25
C GLU A 300 37.07 110.47 52.96
N PRO A 301 37.58 111.71 53.09
CA PRO A 301 38.91 111.99 53.66
C PRO A 301 39.09 111.58 55.13
N GLY A 302 38.06 111.04 55.78
CA GLY A 302 38.07 110.49 57.14
C GLY A 302 38.10 108.95 57.24
N CYS A 303 38.06 108.21 56.14
CA CYS A 303 37.98 106.74 56.12
C CYS A 303 39.35 106.09 56.37
N ARG A 304 39.52 105.36 57.49
CA ARG A 304 40.78 104.70 57.86
C ARG A 304 40.80 103.25 57.41
N GLY A 305 41.86 102.85 56.70
CA GLY A 305 42.07 101.46 56.26
C GLY A 305 41.18 101.02 55.09
N CYS A 306 40.59 101.96 54.36
CA CYS A 306 39.54 101.70 53.37
C CYS A 306 40.05 101.35 51.95
N ALA A 307 41.38 101.34 51.72
CA ALA A 307 41.95 101.16 50.39
C ALA A 307 41.60 99.80 49.74
N GLU A 308 41.71 98.69 50.49
CA GLU A 308 41.40 97.35 49.95
C GLU A 308 39.90 97.18 49.63
N ALA A 309 39.03 97.67 50.51
CA ALA A 309 37.58 97.68 50.26
C ALA A 309 37.21 98.62 49.10
N LEU A 310 37.94 99.71 48.89
CA LEU A 310 37.76 100.63 47.78
C LEU A 310 38.10 99.95 46.43
N ASP A 311 39.22 99.24 46.36
CA ASP A 311 39.60 98.46 45.17
C ASP A 311 38.55 97.38 44.84
N ARG A 312 38.04 96.69 45.86
CA ARG A 312 36.95 95.71 45.69
C ARG A 312 35.62 96.36 45.30
N ALA A 313 35.30 97.53 45.83
CA ALA A 313 34.12 98.29 45.43
C ALA A 313 34.22 98.76 43.97
N HIS A 314 35.40 99.16 43.49
CA HIS A 314 35.61 99.45 42.07
C HIS A 314 35.31 98.25 41.17
N ALA A 315 35.60 97.03 41.64
CA ALA A 315 35.32 95.78 40.94
C ALA A 315 33.90 95.20 41.19
N LEU A 316 33.03 95.91 41.94
CA LEU A 316 31.64 95.50 42.20
C LEU A 316 30.76 95.78 40.98
N GLU A 317 30.86 94.91 39.98
CA GLU A 317 30.09 94.94 38.74
C GLU A 317 29.59 93.53 38.38
N LEU A 318 28.60 93.46 37.49
CA LEU A 318 28.17 92.18 36.92
C LEU A 318 29.32 91.55 36.12
N GLY A 319 29.48 90.23 36.23
CA GLY A 319 30.51 89.50 35.49
C GLY A 319 30.00 88.86 34.21
N ALA A 320 28.95 88.04 34.33
CA ALA A 320 28.23 87.48 33.18
C ALA A 320 27.23 88.48 32.59
N ASP A 321 27.00 88.43 31.27
CA ASP A 321 25.94 89.16 30.57
C ASP A 321 25.01 88.16 29.87
N PHE A 322 23.91 87.80 30.55
CA PHE A 322 22.95 86.84 30.04
C PHE A 322 22.05 87.43 28.95
N SER A 323 22.14 88.73 28.63
CA SER A 323 21.49 89.31 27.45
C SER A 323 22.20 88.95 26.14
N GLN A 324 23.46 88.50 26.22
CA GLN A 324 24.27 88.08 25.07
C GLN A 324 24.13 86.59 24.73
N VAL A 325 23.35 85.82 25.49
CA VAL A 325 23.15 84.40 25.19
C VAL A 325 22.37 84.25 23.87
N PRO A 326 22.71 83.26 23.02
CA PRO A 326 22.02 83.04 21.76
C PRO A 326 20.50 82.80 21.95
N SER A 327 19.68 83.20 20.98
CA SER A 327 18.25 82.87 20.99
C SER A 327 18.02 81.41 20.56
N VAL A 328 16.99 80.81 21.15
CA VAL A 328 16.47 79.48 20.80
C VAL A 328 15.04 79.52 20.25
N ASP A 329 14.54 80.71 19.94
CA ASP A 329 13.13 80.94 19.56
C ASP A 329 12.74 80.22 18.27
N ASP A 330 13.63 80.18 17.28
CA ASP A 330 13.37 79.50 16.00
C ASP A 330 13.16 78.00 16.20
N ALA A 331 14.02 77.36 17.00
CA ALA A 331 13.92 75.95 17.34
C ALA A 331 12.64 75.65 18.16
N LEU A 332 12.31 76.51 19.12
CA LEU A 332 11.09 76.41 19.91
C LEU A 332 9.81 76.58 19.09
N HIS A 333 9.83 77.51 18.12
CA HIS A 333 8.69 77.75 17.25
C HIS A 333 8.44 76.53 16.35
N ARG A 334 9.49 75.95 15.78
CA ARG A 334 9.40 74.75 14.92
C ARG A 334 8.98 73.50 15.68
N LEU A 335 9.35 73.39 16.96
CA LEU A 335 8.98 72.28 17.85
C LEU A 335 7.76 72.57 18.72
N LYS A 336 6.96 73.59 18.35
CA LYS A 336 5.76 73.95 19.09
C LYS A 336 4.71 72.85 18.95
N GLY A 337 4.26 72.32 20.08
CA GLY A 337 3.28 71.22 20.12
C GLY A 337 3.91 69.82 19.97
N VAL A 338 5.23 69.73 19.83
CA VAL A 338 5.95 68.46 19.68
C VAL A 338 6.42 67.93 21.06
N PRO A 339 6.38 66.62 21.32
CA PRO A 339 5.71 65.62 20.49
C PRO A 339 4.19 65.64 20.69
N GLU A 340 3.45 65.57 19.58
CA GLU A 340 2.00 65.32 19.57
C GLU A 340 1.71 63.83 19.78
N ALA A 341 2.55 62.96 19.22
CA ALA A 341 2.39 61.53 19.27
C ALA A 341 2.95 60.90 20.56
N ASN A 342 2.23 59.89 21.06
CA ASN A 342 2.75 59.01 22.10
C ASN A 342 3.45 57.80 21.44
N PHE A 343 4.76 57.93 21.24
CA PHE A 343 5.60 56.88 20.63
C PHE A 343 5.52 55.54 21.37
N SER A 344 5.32 55.55 22.70
CA SER A 344 5.21 54.32 23.49
C SER A 344 3.91 53.56 23.20
N SER A 345 2.78 54.27 23.15
CA SER A 345 1.49 53.62 22.84
C SER A 345 1.44 53.14 21.40
N MET A 346 1.96 53.95 20.46
CA MET A 346 2.03 53.60 19.04
C MET A 346 2.86 52.32 18.82
N VAL A 347 4.08 52.25 19.37
CA VAL A 347 4.93 51.05 19.23
C VAL A 347 4.29 49.83 19.88
N GLN A 348 3.58 50.00 21.00
CA GLN A 348 2.86 48.90 21.65
C GLN A 348 1.68 48.40 20.80
N GLU A 349 0.92 49.30 20.20
CA GLU A 349 -0.17 48.99 19.28
C GLU A 349 0.34 48.24 18.05
N GLU A 350 1.37 48.76 17.37
CA GLU A 350 1.96 48.12 16.19
C GLU A 350 2.57 46.76 16.50
N ASN A 351 3.22 46.61 17.66
CA ASN A 351 3.72 45.30 18.11
C ASN A 351 2.56 44.31 18.31
N SER A 352 1.42 44.77 18.86
CA SER A 352 0.24 43.93 19.03
C SER A 352 -0.38 43.52 17.67
N THR A 353 -0.47 44.45 16.73
CA THR A 353 -0.96 44.22 15.36
C THR A 353 -0.07 43.22 14.62
N PHE A 354 1.25 43.40 14.69
CA PHE A 354 2.22 42.48 14.11
C PHE A 354 2.12 41.09 14.71
N ASN A 355 1.98 40.96 16.03
CA ASN A 355 1.80 39.66 16.70
C ASN A 355 0.46 39.00 16.38
N ALA A 356 -0.57 39.77 15.99
CA ALA A 356 -1.86 39.26 15.54
C ALA A 356 -1.87 38.80 14.08
N LEU A 357 -0.80 39.04 13.31
CA LEU A 357 -0.70 38.72 11.89
C LEU A 357 -1.07 37.27 11.53
N PRO A 358 -0.68 36.23 12.31
CA PRO A 358 -1.13 34.86 12.02
C PRO A 358 -2.66 34.67 12.09
N ALA A 359 -3.34 35.36 12.99
CA ALA A 359 -4.79 35.32 13.09
C ALA A 359 -5.47 36.15 11.99
N LEU A 360 -4.89 37.29 11.63
CA LEU A 360 -5.36 38.12 10.52
C LEU A 360 -5.23 37.39 9.18
N ALA A 361 -4.12 36.71 8.93
CA ALA A 361 -3.93 35.87 7.75
C ALA A 361 -4.99 34.76 7.67
N ALA A 362 -5.35 34.14 8.80
CA ALA A 362 -6.43 33.16 8.86
C ALA A 362 -7.80 33.75 8.50
N LEU A 363 -8.12 34.95 8.97
CA LEU A 363 -9.36 35.64 8.63
C LEU A 363 -9.42 36.04 7.14
N GLN A 364 -8.35 36.64 6.63
CA GLN A 364 -8.28 37.14 5.24
C GLN A 364 -8.34 36.02 4.20
N THR A 365 -7.83 34.83 4.52
CA THR A 365 -7.77 33.70 3.59
C THR A 365 -8.93 32.71 3.74
N ALA A 366 -9.82 32.90 4.72
CA ALA A 366 -10.88 31.95 5.08
C ALA A 366 -11.79 31.56 3.90
N ASP A 367 -12.15 32.51 3.04
CA ASP A 367 -13.00 32.24 1.87
C ASP A 367 -12.28 31.39 0.82
N VAL A 368 -11.00 31.66 0.57
CA VAL A 368 -10.17 30.88 -0.37
C VAL A 368 -9.97 29.46 0.15
N ILE A 369 -9.69 29.30 1.45
CA ILE A 369 -9.59 27.96 2.08
C ILE A 369 -10.92 27.21 1.98
N ARG A 370 -12.07 27.89 2.14
CA ARG A 370 -13.38 27.26 1.99
C ARG A 370 -13.60 26.73 0.56
N GLU A 371 -13.18 27.48 -0.45
CA GLU A 371 -13.25 27.02 -1.85
C GLU A 371 -12.25 25.89 -2.12
N LEU A 372 -11.02 25.96 -1.60
CA LEU A 372 -10.06 24.86 -1.68
C LEU A 372 -10.62 23.57 -1.08
N LYS A 373 -11.23 23.62 0.10
CA LYS A 373 -11.89 22.47 0.71
C LYS A 373 -13.00 21.88 -0.17
N LYS A 374 -13.79 22.72 -0.85
CA LYS A 374 -14.80 22.25 -1.82
C LYS A 374 -14.17 21.55 -3.02
N VAL A 375 -13.03 22.04 -3.53
CA VAL A 375 -12.29 21.38 -4.61
C VAL A 375 -11.71 20.05 -4.13
N VAL A 376 -11.10 20.03 -2.94
CA VAL A 376 -10.52 18.80 -2.37
C VAL A 376 -11.59 17.72 -2.17
N ALA A 377 -12.75 18.09 -1.63
CA ALA A 377 -13.87 17.17 -1.40
C ALA A 377 -14.49 16.60 -2.69
N GLN A 378 -14.26 17.23 -3.85
CA GLN A 378 -14.72 16.71 -5.13
C GLN A 378 -13.79 15.60 -5.62
N GLN A 379 -14.31 14.38 -5.75
CA GLN A 379 -13.58 13.29 -6.39
C GLN A 379 -13.41 13.55 -7.90
N PRO A 380 -12.21 13.32 -8.48
CA PRO A 380 -11.99 13.44 -9.92
C PRO A 380 -12.96 12.56 -10.72
N ARG A 381 -13.47 13.08 -11.85
CA ARG A 381 -14.45 12.36 -12.68
C ARG A 381 -13.83 11.11 -13.29
N GLU A 382 -12.57 11.23 -13.69
CA GLU A 382 -11.74 10.18 -14.26
C GLU A 382 -11.63 8.98 -13.31
N LEU A 383 -11.48 9.26 -12.01
CA LEU A 383 -11.42 8.25 -10.96
C LEU A 383 -12.76 7.57 -10.70
N ARG A 384 -13.87 8.32 -10.78
CA ARG A 384 -15.23 7.73 -10.68
C ARG A 384 -15.49 6.76 -11.82
N THR A 385 -14.97 7.06 -13.01
CA THR A 385 -15.10 6.18 -14.18
C THR A 385 -14.11 5.01 -14.19
N LEU A 386 -13.19 4.89 -13.23
CA LEU A 386 -12.24 3.77 -13.13
C LEU A 386 -12.96 2.41 -13.10
N VAL A 387 -14.08 2.33 -12.39
CA VAL A 387 -14.88 1.09 -12.27
C VAL A 387 -15.79 0.90 -13.48
N GLU A 388 -16.41 1.97 -13.97
CA GLU A 388 -17.39 1.93 -15.08
C GLU A 388 -16.74 1.66 -16.44
N ALA A 389 -15.52 2.17 -16.66
CA ALA A 389 -14.81 2.07 -17.94
C ALA A 389 -13.85 0.87 -18.01
N PHE A 390 -13.70 0.11 -16.93
CA PHE A 390 -12.85 -1.07 -16.91
C PHE A 390 -13.40 -2.09 -17.92
N PRO A 391 -12.67 -2.48 -18.99
CA PRO A 391 -13.17 -3.42 -19.99
C PRO A 391 -13.40 -4.81 -19.40
N GLY A 392 -12.76 -5.09 -18.25
CA GLY A 392 -13.06 -6.26 -17.46
C GLY A 392 -14.42 -6.23 -16.77
N TRP A 393 -15.19 -5.14 -16.73
CA TRP A 393 -16.55 -5.15 -16.17
C TRP A 393 -17.48 -6.04 -17.02
N GLU A 394 -17.49 -5.82 -18.33
CA GLU A 394 -18.23 -6.66 -19.28
C GLU A 394 -17.58 -8.03 -19.44
N ALA A 395 -16.24 -8.11 -19.53
CA ALA A 395 -15.56 -9.40 -19.68
C ALA A 395 -15.66 -10.28 -18.42
N ALA A 396 -15.59 -9.71 -17.21
CA ALA A 396 -15.82 -10.44 -15.96
C ALA A 396 -17.28 -10.87 -15.81
N ALA A 397 -18.24 -10.04 -16.25
CA ALA A 397 -19.65 -10.41 -16.30
C ALA A 397 -19.86 -11.58 -17.28
N HIS A 398 -19.30 -11.52 -18.50
CA HIS A 398 -19.35 -12.60 -19.47
C HIS A 398 -18.66 -13.87 -18.96
N TRP A 399 -17.53 -13.76 -18.26
CA TRP A 399 -16.87 -14.91 -17.64
C TRP A 399 -17.68 -15.52 -16.50
N SER A 400 -18.24 -14.70 -15.63
CA SER A 400 -19.12 -15.14 -14.55
C SER A 400 -20.35 -15.87 -15.10
N GLN A 401 -20.95 -15.34 -16.17
CA GLN A 401 -22.10 -15.94 -16.85
C GLN A 401 -21.73 -17.24 -17.56
N ALA A 402 -20.62 -17.29 -18.30
CA ALA A 402 -20.16 -18.52 -18.95
C ALA A 402 -19.84 -19.64 -17.93
N LEU A 403 -19.22 -19.29 -16.80
CA LEU A 403 -18.97 -20.24 -15.71
C LEU A 403 -20.27 -20.70 -15.04
N GLU A 404 -21.25 -19.82 -14.88
CA GLU A 404 -22.57 -20.17 -14.37
C GLU A 404 -23.33 -21.12 -15.32
N GLU A 405 -23.33 -20.83 -16.62
CA GLU A 405 -23.95 -21.70 -17.63
C GLU A 405 -23.28 -23.08 -17.65
N MET A 406 -21.94 -23.12 -17.58
CA MET A 406 -21.19 -24.37 -17.49
C MET A 406 -21.49 -25.14 -16.20
N GLU A 407 -21.59 -24.45 -15.07
CA GLU A 407 -21.96 -25.04 -13.78
C GLU A 407 -23.37 -25.66 -13.85
N GLN A 408 -24.36 -24.88 -14.31
CA GLN A 408 -25.75 -25.32 -14.42
C GLN A 408 -25.91 -26.47 -15.41
N SER A 409 -25.23 -26.42 -16.56
CA SER A 409 -25.24 -27.46 -17.60
C SER A 409 -24.55 -28.74 -17.15
N SER A 410 -23.49 -28.65 -16.34
CA SER A 410 -22.76 -29.83 -15.85
C SER A 410 -23.57 -30.68 -14.85
N ARG A 411 -24.43 -30.05 -14.02
CA ARG A 411 -25.18 -30.72 -12.94
C ARG A 411 -26.06 -31.90 -13.41
N PRO A 412 -26.93 -31.77 -14.45
CA PRO A 412 -27.73 -32.89 -14.92
C PRO A 412 -26.87 -34.01 -15.53
N TYR A 413 -25.83 -33.67 -16.28
CA TYR A 413 -24.91 -34.64 -16.87
C TYR A 413 -24.19 -35.46 -15.81
N LEU A 414 -23.66 -34.79 -14.77
CA LEU A 414 -22.97 -35.46 -13.67
C LEU A 414 -23.90 -36.38 -12.85
N LYS A 415 -25.17 -36.01 -12.67
CA LYS A 415 -26.18 -36.89 -12.06
C LYS A 415 -26.41 -38.15 -12.89
N GLU A 416 -26.42 -38.01 -14.21
CA GLU A 416 -26.60 -39.15 -15.11
C GLU A 416 -25.37 -40.07 -15.10
N VAL A 417 -24.15 -39.50 -15.12
CA VAL A 417 -22.90 -40.25 -14.96
C VAL A 417 -22.89 -41.06 -13.65
N GLN A 418 -23.31 -40.46 -12.54
CA GLN A 418 -23.44 -41.17 -11.26
C GLN A 418 -24.46 -42.31 -11.32
N ARG A 419 -25.55 -42.14 -12.07
CA ARG A 419 -26.56 -43.20 -12.25
C ARG A 419 -26.00 -44.36 -13.07
N TYR A 420 -25.37 -44.08 -14.21
CA TYR A 420 -24.70 -45.10 -15.04
C TYR A 420 -23.60 -45.82 -14.27
N GLU A 421 -22.81 -45.10 -13.49
CA GLU A 421 -21.77 -45.67 -12.64
C GLU A 421 -22.37 -46.64 -11.61
N LYS A 422 -23.52 -46.32 -11.01
CA LYS A 422 -24.21 -47.24 -10.10
C LYS A 422 -24.61 -48.54 -10.79
N TYR A 423 -25.14 -48.47 -12.01
CA TYR A 423 -25.47 -49.68 -12.77
C TYR A 423 -24.23 -50.49 -13.15
N ARG A 424 -23.18 -49.84 -13.65
CA ARG A 424 -21.90 -50.48 -13.97
C ARG A 424 -21.31 -51.19 -12.76
N TRP A 425 -21.32 -50.53 -11.60
CA TRP A 425 -20.83 -51.09 -10.35
C TRP A 425 -21.61 -52.35 -9.95
N ILE A 426 -22.95 -52.33 -10.01
CA ILE A 426 -23.80 -53.52 -9.72
C ILE A 426 -23.46 -54.66 -10.67
N VAL A 427 -23.44 -54.42 -11.98
CA VAL A 427 -23.15 -55.46 -12.98
C VAL A 427 -21.74 -56.01 -12.80
N GLY A 428 -20.76 -55.14 -12.52
CA GLY A 428 -19.39 -55.53 -12.19
C GLY A 428 -19.31 -56.42 -10.95
N CYS A 429 -20.01 -56.08 -9.86
CA CYS A 429 -20.07 -56.89 -8.65
C CYS A 429 -20.69 -58.28 -8.92
N VAL A 430 -21.77 -58.34 -9.69
CA VAL A 430 -22.42 -59.61 -10.07
C VAL A 430 -21.46 -60.48 -10.88
N LEU A 431 -20.83 -59.93 -11.91
CA LEU A 431 -19.93 -60.70 -12.77
C LEU A 431 -18.61 -61.11 -12.08
N CYS A 432 -18.04 -60.25 -11.22
CA CYS A 432 -16.93 -60.64 -10.36
C CYS A 432 -17.33 -61.78 -9.40
N SER A 433 -18.56 -61.74 -8.86
CA SER A 433 -19.07 -62.82 -7.98
C SER A 433 -19.17 -64.17 -8.71
N VAL A 434 -19.51 -64.15 -10.00
CA VAL A 434 -19.53 -65.36 -10.84
C VAL A 434 -18.12 -65.92 -11.04
N VAL A 435 -17.12 -65.07 -11.33
CA VAL A 435 -15.72 -65.52 -11.44
C VAL A 435 -15.23 -66.08 -10.12
N LEU A 436 -15.57 -65.45 -8.99
CA LEU A 436 -15.25 -65.96 -7.66
C LEU A 436 -15.92 -67.32 -7.40
N LEU A 437 -17.16 -67.51 -7.84
CA LEU A 437 -17.86 -68.80 -7.74
C LEU A 437 -17.14 -69.89 -8.54
N VAL A 438 -16.62 -69.57 -9.73
CA VAL A 438 -15.78 -70.49 -10.52
C VAL A 438 -14.51 -70.86 -9.74
N VAL A 439 -13.85 -69.89 -9.13
CA VAL A 439 -12.66 -70.11 -8.28
C VAL A 439 -13.00 -71.02 -7.09
N VAL A 440 -14.11 -70.77 -6.39
CA VAL A 440 -14.58 -71.60 -5.27
C VAL A 440 -14.87 -73.02 -5.74
N CYS A 441 -15.55 -73.20 -6.88
CA CYS A 441 -15.79 -74.51 -7.49
C CYS A 441 -14.49 -75.24 -7.85
N ASN A 442 -13.48 -74.53 -8.35
CA ASN A 442 -12.18 -75.10 -8.65
C ASN A 442 -11.43 -75.54 -7.38
N LEU A 443 -11.40 -74.70 -6.35
CA LEU A 443 -10.75 -75.01 -5.08
C LEU A 443 -11.43 -76.18 -4.36
N LEU A 444 -12.76 -76.15 -4.23
CA LEU A 444 -13.52 -77.27 -3.66
C LEU A 444 -13.35 -78.54 -4.50
N GLY A 445 -13.40 -78.41 -5.82
CA GLY A 445 -13.19 -79.50 -6.76
C GLY A 445 -11.82 -80.16 -6.63
N LEU A 446 -10.75 -79.36 -6.50
CA LEU A 446 -9.39 -79.83 -6.27
C LEU A 446 -9.23 -80.48 -4.88
N ASN A 447 -9.69 -79.83 -3.81
CA ASN A 447 -9.53 -80.34 -2.45
C ASN A 447 -10.28 -81.66 -2.24
N LEU A 448 -11.57 -81.71 -2.60
CA LEU A 448 -12.38 -82.93 -2.51
C LEU A 448 -11.87 -84.03 -3.45
N GLY A 449 -11.39 -83.64 -4.64
CA GLY A 449 -10.78 -84.54 -5.61
C GLY A 449 -9.48 -85.18 -5.11
N ILE A 450 -8.57 -84.39 -4.55
CA ILE A 450 -7.31 -84.87 -3.95
C ILE A 450 -7.61 -85.75 -2.74
N TRP A 451 -8.54 -85.33 -1.85
CA TRP A 451 -8.91 -86.12 -0.69
C TRP A 451 -9.51 -87.47 -1.09
N GLY A 452 -10.41 -87.47 -2.07
CA GLY A 452 -10.98 -88.70 -2.61
C GLY A 452 -9.95 -89.60 -3.30
N LEU A 453 -8.89 -89.04 -3.89
CA LEU A 453 -7.78 -89.81 -4.44
C LEU A 453 -6.87 -90.42 -3.35
N CYS A 454 -6.62 -89.70 -2.25
CA CYS A 454 -5.79 -90.19 -1.15
C CYS A 454 -6.46 -91.30 -0.34
N ASN A 455 -7.79 -91.21 -0.16
CA ASN A 455 -8.58 -92.20 0.57
C ASN A 455 -8.95 -93.43 -0.26
N ARG A 456 -8.49 -93.51 -1.52
CA ARG A 456 -8.87 -94.58 -2.44
C ARG A 456 -7.87 -95.74 -2.34
N GLU A 457 -8.31 -96.86 -1.78
CA GLU A 457 -7.53 -98.10 -1.72
C GLU A 457 -7.39 -98.76 -3.10
N ASP A 458 -8.45 -98.71 -3.93
CA ASP A 458 -8.49 -99.32 -5.26
C ASP A 458 -8.97 -98.35 -6.37
N PRO A 459 -8.27 -98.26 -7.52
CA PRO A 459 -8.59 -97.37 -8.65
C PRO A 459 -9.96 -97.62 -9.31
N SER A 460 -10.58 -98.76 -9.02
CA SER A 460 -11.89 -99.18 -9.51
C SER A 460 -13.07 -98.84 -8.58
N HIS A 461 -12.82 -98.57 -7.30
CA HIS A 461 -13.88 -98.30 -6.31
C HIS A 461 -14.33 -96.84 -6.34
N SER A 462 -15.63 -96.59 -6.44
CA SER A 462 -16.17 -95.21 -6.42
C SER A 462 -16.05 -94.62 -5.01
N GLU A 463 -15.38 -93.49 -4.88
CA GLU A 463 -15.28 -92.74 -3.62
C GLU A 463 -16.10 -91.45 -3.76
N ALA A 464 -16.94 -91.16 -2.77
CA ALA A 464 -17.97 -90.13 -2.88
C ALA A 464 -17.38 -88.70 -2.97
N LYS A 465 -16.25 -88.43 -2.29
CA LYS A 465 -15.60 -87.12 -2.26
C LYS A 465 -14.88 -86.81 -3.57
N GLY A 466 -14.25 -87.80 -4.21
CA GLY A 466 -13.64 -87.69 -5.53
C GLY A 466 -14.68 -87.43 -6.61
N GLU A 467 -15.82 -88.13 -6.55
CA GLU A 467 -16.94 -87.85 -7.46
C GLU A 467 -17.54 -86.46 -7.23
N ALA A 468 -17.70 -86.03 -5.97
CA ALA A 468 -18.11 -84.67 -5.63
C ALA A 468 -17.13 -83.64 -6.18
N GLY A 469 -15.82 -83.85 -6.03
CA GLY A 469 -14.77 -82.98 -6.57
C GLY A 469 -14.85 -82.85 -8.09
N ALA A 470 -15.05 -83.97 -8.79
CA ALA A 470 -15.27 -83.97 -10.25
C ALA A 470 -16.55 -83.23 -10.66
N ARG A 471 -17.61 -83.25 -9.84
CA ARG A 471 -18.84 -82.51 -10.10
C ARG A 471 -18.63 -81.00 -9.91
N PHE A 472 -17.98 -80.57 -8.82
CA PHE A 472 -17.66 -79.16 -8.59
C PHE A 472 -16.80 -78.55 -9.70
N LEU A 473 -15.76 -79.26 -10.19
CA LEU A 473 -14.97 -78.80 -11.34
C LEU A 473 -15.83 -78.61 -12.59
N MET A 474 -16.77 -79.52 -12.85
CA MET A 474 -17.65 -79.43 -14.02
C MET A 474 -18.72 -78.33 -13.88
N VAL A 475 -19.18 -78.04 -12.65
CA VAL A 475 -20.04 -76.89 -12.36
C VAL A 475 -19.30 -75.58 -12.65
N GLY A 476 -18.04 -75.46 -12.20
CA GLY A 476 -17.18 -74.32 -12.51
C GLY A 476 -16.97 -74.12 -14.02
N VAL A 477 -16.76 -75.21 -14.77
CA VAL A 477 -16.71 -75.18 -16.25
C VAL A 477 -18.02 -74.70 -16.86
N GLY A 478 -19.17 -75.16 -16.33
CA GLY A 478 -20.48 -74.72 -16.77
C GLY A 478 -20.69 -73.22 -16.62
N PHE A 479 -20.38 -72.68 -15.43
CA PHE A 479 -20.45 -71.23 -15.19
C PHE A 479 -19.48 -70.44 -16.07
N SER A 480 -18.27 -70.96 -16.29
CA SER A 480 -17.27 -70.32 -17.15
C SER A 480 -17.78 -70.14 -18.57
N PHE A 481 -18.43 -71.15 -19.17
CA PHE A 481 -19.03 -71.01 -20.51
C PHE A 481 -20.28 -70.13 -20.52
N LEU A 482 -21.15 -70.26 -19.52
CA LEU A 482 -22.42 -69.52 -19.45
C LEU A 482 -22.18 -68.00 -19.37
N PHE A 483 -21.20 -67.58 -18.57
CA PHE A 483 -20.92 -66.17 -18.33
C PHE A 483 -19.74 -65.61 -19.14
N ALA A 484 -19.09 -66.42 -20.00
CA ALA A 484 -18.00 -65.95 -20.86
C ALA A 484 -18.40 -64.75 -21.73
N ALA A 485 -19.58 -64.80 -22.36
CA ALA A 485 -20.08 -63.73 -23.23
C ALA A 485 -20.39 -62.41 -22.47
N PRO A 486 -21.19 -62.41 -21.39
CA PRO A 486 -21.42 -61.17 -20.63
C PRO A 486 -20.14 -60.62 -19.99
N LEU A 487 -19.20 -61.47 -19.58
CA LEU A 487 -17.89 -61.03 -19.04
C LEU A 487 -17.08 -60.27 -20.09
N ILE A 488 -16.85 -60.84 -21.26
CA ILE A 488 -16.03 -60.17 -22.29
C ILE A 488 -16.72 -58.91 -22.83
N LEU A 489 -18.05 -58.88 -22.90
CA LEU A 489 -18.80 -57.68 -23.30
C LEU A 489 -18.63 -56.54 -22.29
N LEU A 490 -18.73 -56.82 -20.98
CA LEU A 490 -18.50 -55.81 -19.95
C LEU A 490 -17.05 -55.29 -20.02
N VAL A 491 -16.08 -56.21 -20.14
CA VAL A 491 -14.65 -55.85 -20.27
C VAL A 491 -14.45 -54.93 -21.46
N PHE A 492 -14.97 -55.29 -22.64
CA PHE A 492 -14.78 -54.49 -23.85
C PHE A 492 -15.48 -53.12 -23.77
N ALA A 493 -16.72 -53.06 -23.27
CA ALA A 493 -17.45 -51.80 -23.13
C ALA A 493 -16.74 -50.83 -22.18
N THR A 494 -16.24 -51.33 -21.05
CA THR A 494 -15.51 -50.51 -20.07
C THR A 494 -14.09 -50.16 -20.54
N PHE A 495 -13.42 -51.05 -21.28
CA PHE A 495 -12.15 -50.80 -21.96
C PHE A 495 -12.24 -49.69 -23.00
N LEU A 496 -13.29 -49.69 -23.85
CA LEU A 496 -13.45 -48.69 -24.90
C LEU A 496 -13.57 -47.28 -24.31
N VAL A 497 -14.39 -47.13 -23.26
CA VAL A 497 -14.59 -45.84 -22.59
C VAL A 497 -13.35 -45.41 -21.81
N GLY A 498 -12.88 -46.24 -20.87
CA GLY A 498 -11.78 -45.85 -20.00
C GLY A 498 -10.44 -45.76 -20.73
N GLY A 499 -10.23 -46.64 -21.71
CA GLY A 499 -9.05 -46.65 -22.55
C GLY A 499 -8.92 -45.36 -23.33
N ASN A 500 -9.99 -44.93 -24.02
CA ASN A 500 -9.96 -43.67 -24.78
C ASN A 500 -9.81 -42.45 -23.89
N VAL A 501 -10.44 -42.41 -22.71
CA VAL A 501 -10.21 -41.32 -21.74
C VAL A 501 -8.73 -41.25 -21.35
N GLN A 502 -8.07 -42.38 -21.13
CA GLN A 502 -6.66 -42.40 -20.77
C GLN A 502 -5.73 -41.98 -21.94
N THR A 503 -5.96 -42.52 -23.14
CA THR A 503 -5.05 -42.36 -24.28
C THR A 503 -5.27 -41.06 -25.03
N LEU A 504 -6.51 -40.59 -25.21
CA LEU A 504 -6.84 -39.37 -25.93
C LEU A 504 -6.78 -38.12 -25.03
N VAL A 505 -7.30 -38.21 -23.80
CA VAL A 505 -7.44 -37.05 -22.91
C VAL A 505 -6.30 -37.00 -21.90
N CYS A 506 -6.15 -38.00 -21.04
CA CYS A 506 -5.24 -37.91 -19.89
C CYS A 506 -3.77 -37.81 -20.26
N ARG A 507 -3.30 -38.61 -21.24
CA ARG A 507 -1.93 -38.55 -21.75
C ARG A 507 -1.62 -37.21 -22.40
N SER A 508 -2.53 -36.69 -23.21
CA SER A 508 -2.40 -35.42 -23.94
C SER A 508 -2.53 -34.21 -23.02
N TRP A 509 -3.29 -34.32 -21.93
CA TRP A 509 -3.37 -33.31 -20.87
C TRP A 509 -2.07 -33.26 -20.07
N GLU A 510 -1.53 -34.43 -19.70
CA GLU A 510 -0.28 -34.52 -18.94
C GLU A 510 0.93 -33.99 -19.71
N SER A 511 1.00 -34.26 -21.01
CA SER A 511 2.09 -33.79 -21.90
C SER A 511 1.97 -32.32 -22.31
N GLY A 512 0.79 -31.71 -22.15
CA GLY A 512 0.50 -30.34 -22.57
C GLY A 512 0.01 -30.20 -24.02
N GLU A 513 -0.05 -31.28 -24.78
CA GLU A 513 -0.53 -31.31 -26.18
C GLU A 513 -1.97 -30.75 -26.30
N LEU A 514 -2.83 -30.92 -25.28
CA LEU A 514 -4.17 -30.33 -25.29
C LEU A 514 -4.17 -28.80 -25.23
N TYR A 515 -3.21 -28.20 -24.52
CA TYR A 515 -3.08 -26.74 -24.45
C TYR A 515 -2.53 -26.19 -25.76
N GLU A 516 -1.55 -26.86 -26.36
CA GLU A 516 -1.02 -26.51 -27.70
C GLU A 516 -2.09 -26.63 -28.78
N PHE A 517 -2.93 -27.67 -28.70
CA PHE A 517 -4.07 -27.85 -29.60
C PHE A 517 -5.09 -26.70 -29.47
N ALA A 518 -5.40 -26.29 -28.23
CA ALA A 518 -6.31 -25.17 -27.96
C ALA A 518 -5.77 -23.82 -28.44
N ASP A 519 -4.45 -23.62 -28.39
CA ASP A 519 -3.78 -22.39 -28.81
C ASP A 519 -3.67 -22.23 -30.32
N THR A 520 -3.79 -23.33 -31.07
CA THR A 520 -3.67 -23.32 -32.53
C THR A 520 -4.93 -22.73 -33.18
N PRO A 521 -4.82 -21.62 -33.94
CA PRO A 521 -5.97 -20.97 -34.56
C PRO A 521 -6.78 -21.89 -35.47
N GLY A 522 -8.10 -21.87 -35.32
CA GLY A 522 -9.03 -22.67 -36.13
C GLY A 522 -9.22 -24.11 -35.65
N ASN A 523 -8.57 -24.54 -34.57
CA ASN A 523 -8.82 -25.86 -33.96
C ASN A 523 -10.09 -25.88 -33.11
N LEU A 524 -10.33 -24.82 -32.34
CA LEU A 524 -11.53 -24.67 -31.52
C LEU A 524 -12.61 -23.86 -32.26
N PRO A 525 -13.90 -24.23 -32.11
CA PRO A 525 -15.01 -23.43 -32.62
C PRO A 525 -15.07 -22.08 -31.89
N SER A 526 -15.72 -21.09 -32.49
CA SER A 526 -15.88 -19.75 -31.92
C SER A 526 -16.52 -19.75 -30.52
N SER A 527 -17.41 -20.71 -30.25
CA SER A 527 -18.04 -20.90 -28.92
C SER A 527 -17.07 -21.37 -27.83
N MET A 528 -15.91 -21.94 -28.21
CA MET A 528 -14.88 -22.44 -27.28
C MET A 528 -13.60 -21.60 -27.31
N ASN A 529 -13.52 -20.58 -28.18
CA ASN A 529 -12.38 -19.69 -28.25
C ASN A 529 -12.41 -18.73 -27.04
N LEU A 530 -11.50 -18.96 -26.09
CA LEU A 530 -11.44 -18.20 -24.83
C LEU A 530 -11.27 -16.69 -25.08
N SER A 531 -10.51 -16.31 -26.12
CA SER A 531 -10.25 -14.90 -26.45
C SER A 531 -11.51 -14.19 -26.92
N GLN A 532 -12.32 -14.86 -27.75
CA GLN A 532 -13.60 -14.32 -28.22
C GLN A 532 -14.65 -14.31 -27.11
N LEU A 533 -14.72 -15.37 -26.30
CA LEU A 533 -15.63 -15.46 -25.15
C LEU A 533 -15.36 -14.33 -24.13
N LEU A 534 -14.09 -13.95 -23.99
CA LEU A 534 -13.63 -12.86 -23.13
C LEU A 534 -13.71 -11.48 -23.76
N GLY A 535 -13.94 -11.37 -25.07
CA GLY A 535 -13.85 -10.10 -25.79
C GLY A 535 -12.45 -9.49 -25.83
N LEU A 536 -11.38 -10.30 -25.76
CA LEU A 536 -10.00 -9.82 -25.82
C LEU A 536 -9.62 -9.36 -27.23
N LYS A 537 -8.83 -8.29 -27.33
CA LYS A 537 -8.30 -7.79 -28.60
C LYS A 537 -7.22 -8.69 -29.21
N LYS A 538 -6.48 -9.43 -28.37
CA LYS A 538 -5.40 -10.33 -28.77
C LYS A 538 -5.78 -11.77 -28.44
N ASN A 539 -5.27 -12.70 -29.24
CA ASN A 539 -5.42 -14.13 -28.97
C ASN A 539 -4.60 -14.50 -27.73
N LEU A 540 -5.29 -15.02 -26.71
CA LEU A 540 -4.69 -15.57 -25.50
C LEU A 540 -4.18 -16.99 -25.77
N SER A 541 -2.91 -17.25 -25.47
CA SER A 541 -2.39 -18.62 -25.36
C SER A 541 -2.79 -19.20 -24.00
N VAL A 542 -3.63 -20.23 -24.03
CA VAL A 542 -4.04 -21.05 -22.90
C VAL A 542 -2.84 -21.69 -22.22
N LEU A 543 -1.83 -22.16 -22.98
CA LEU A 543 -0.61 -22.74 -22.40
C LEU A 543 0.17 -21.69 -21.59
N LEU A 544 0.41 -20.52 -22.18
CA LEU A 544 1.13 -19.43 -21.51
C LEU A 544 0.34 -18.93 -20.31
N ALA A 545 -0.98 -18.76 -20.45
CA ALA A 545 -1.86 -18.34 -19.37
C ALA A 545 -1.84 -19.34 -18.21
N TYR A 546 -1.91 -20.64 -18.48
CA TYR A 546 -1.78 -21.68 -17.46
C TYR A 546 -0.44 -21.59 -16.72
N GLN A 547 0.67 -21.45 -17.45
CA GLN A 547 2.01 -21.36 -16.84
C GLN A 547 2.16 -20.12 -15.96
N GLN A 548 1.70 -18.96 -16.42
CA GLN A 548 1.75 -17.70 -15.66
C GLN A 548 0.86 -17.77 -14.41
N CYS A 549 -0.36 -18.29 -14.55
CA CYS A 549 -1.27 -18.48 -13.41
C CYS A 549 -0.71 -19.46 -12.38
N LYS A 550 -0.03 -20.52 -12.82
CA LYS A 550 0.65 -21.48 -11.94
C LYS A 550 1.78 -20.84 -11.13
N GLN A 551 2.41 -19.79 -11.66
CA GLN A 551 3.42 -18.99 -10.96
C GLN A 551 2.82 -17.89 -10.06
N GLY A 552 1.50 -17.75 -10.00
CA GLY A 552 0.82 -16.74 -9.19
C GLY A 552 0.67 -15.38 -9.87
N ALA A 553 0.79 -15.30 -11.20
CA ALA A 553 0.57 -14.06 -11.92
C ALA A 553 -0.87 -13.53 -11.74
N VAL A 554 -1.04 -12.22 -11.88
CA VAL A 554 -2.36 -11.57 -11.85
C VAL A 554 -2.99 -11.52 -13.22
N LEU A 555 -4.32 -11.57 -13.25
CA LEU A 555 -5.12 -11.60 -14.46
C LEU A 555 -4.84 -10.40 -15.38
N TRP A 556 -4.49 -9.24 -14.81
CA TRP A 556 -4.06 -8.05 -15.55
C TRP A 556 -2.93 -8.32 -16.54
N THR A 557 -1.88 -9.00 -16.07
CA THR A 557 -0.70 -9.35 -16.88
C THR A 557 -0.98 -10.48 -17.87
N VAL A 558 -1.74 -11.49 -17.43
CA VAL A 558 -2.02 -12.70 -18.23
C VAL A 558 -2.94 -12.40 -19.41
N LEU A 559 -3.99 -11.60 -19.18
CA LEU A 559 -4.92 -11.19 -20.24
C LEU A 559 -4.41 -10.01 -21.08
N GLN A 560 -3.21 -9.48 -20.76
CA GLN A 560 -2.61 -8.31 -21.42
C GLN A 560 -3.56 -7.11 -21.45
N LEU A 561 -4.19 -6.80 -20.31
CA LEU A 561 -5.24 -5.77 -20.25
C LEU A 561 -4.73 -4.37 -20.61
N ASN A 562 -3.42 -4.10 -20.49
CA ASN A 562 -2.78 -2.85 -20.95
C ASN A 562 -3.14 -2.47 -22.40
N ASP A 563 -3.33 -3.44 -23.31
CA ASP A 563 -3.67 -3.14 -24.72
C ASP A 563 -5.16 -2.79 -24.92
N SER A 564 -5.99 -3.15 -23.96
CA SER A 564 -7.44 -2.93 -23.97
C SER A 564 -7.90 -1.78 -23.07
N TYR A 565 -7.17 -1.51 -21.99
CA TYR A 565 -7.48 -0.51 -20.96
C TYR A 565 -6.28 0.36 -20.66
N ASP A 566 -6.46 1.67 -20.84
CA ASP A 566 -5.46 2.66 -20.44
C ASP A 566 -5.73 3.11 -19.01
N LEU A 567 -5.10 2.43 -18.05
CA LEU A 567 -5.21 2.76 -16.64
C LEU A 567 -4.68 4.18 -16.35
N GLU A 568 -3.63 4.62 -17.04
CA GLU A 568 -3.00 5.92 -16.79
C GLU A 568 -3.97 7.08 -17.06
N LYS A 569 -4.85 6.95 -18.07
CA LYS A 569 -5.89 7.93 -18.35
C LYS A 569 -6.86 8.14 -17.17
N HIS A 570 -7.13 7.10 -16.38
CA HIS A 570 -8.03 7.18 -15.22
C HIS A 570 -7.32 7.63 -13.94
N LEU A 571 -5.99 7.47 -13.90
CA LEU A 571 -5.14 7.93 -12.82
C LEU A 571 -4.59 9.34 -13.04
N ASP A 572 -4.88 9.96 -14.20
CA ASP A 572 -4.49 11.32 -14.51
C ASP A 572 -5.28 12.34 -13.66
N ILE A 573 -4.61 12.83 -12.61
CA ILE A 573 -5.12 13.86 -11.72
C ILE A 573 -4.63 15.27 -12.11
N SER A 574 -4.11 15.47 -13.32
CA SER A 574 -3.55 16.77 -13.76
C SER A 574 -4.57 17.90 -13.72
N GLN A 575 -5.80 17.67 -14.18
CA GLN A 575 -6.87 18.68 -14.13
C GLN A 575 -7.26 19.03 -12.69
N TYR A 576 -7.31 18.02 -11.81
CA TYR A 576 -7.59 18.20 -10.39
C TYR A 576 -6.49 19.04 -9.73
N THR A 577 -5.23 18.73 -10.02
CA THR A 577 -4.03 19.45 -9.55
C THR A 577 -4.05 20.90 -10.02
N ALA A 578 -4.34 21.14 -11.31
CA ALA A 578 -4.40 22.48 -11.88
C ALA A 578 -5.48 23.34 -11.23
N LYS A 579 -6.65 22.76 -10.91
CA LYS A 579 -7.74 23.44 -10.21
C LYS A 579 -7.35 23.83 -8.77
N LEU A 580 -6.67 22.94 -8.05
CA LEU A 580 -6.15 23.25 -6.71
C LEU A 580 -5.10 24.37 -6.77
N GLN A 581 -4.16 24.30 -7.72
CA GLN A 581 -3.16 25.33 -7.93
C GLN A 581 -3.80 26.69 -8.24
N GLN A 582 -4.82 26.72 -9.09
CA GLN A 582 -5.53 27.94 -9.46
C GLN A 582 -6.25 28.60 -8.27
N GLU A 583 -6.91 27.81 -7.42
CA GLU A 583 -7.55 28.34 -6.21
C GLU A 583 -6.52 28.82 -5.20
N LEU A 584 -5.41 28.10 -5.04
CA LEU A 584 -4.34 28.45 -4.11
C LEU A 584 -3.66 29.78 -4.47
N GLN A 585 -3.47 30.06 -5.77
CA GLN A 585 -2.93 31.34 -6.25
C GLN A 585 -3.80 32.56 -5.91
N LYS A 586 -5.06 32.37 -5.51
CA LYS A 586 -5.94 33.45 -5.06
C LYS A 586 -5.70 33.86 -3.61
N LEU A 587 -4.88 33.11 -2.85
CA LEU A 587 -4.49 33.49 -1.50
C LEU A 587 -3.85 34.89 -1.51
N LYS A 588 -4.35 35.76 -0.64
CA LYS A 588 -3.82 37.10 -0.42
C LYS A 588 -3.80 37.37 1.08
N VAL A 589 -2.68 37.88 1.56
CA VAL A 589 -2.52 38.39 2.92
C VAL A 589 -2.13 39.85 2.80
N ASP A 590 -2.97 40.73 3.32
CA ASP A 590 -2.71 42.17 3.33
C ASP A 590 -2.03 42.56 4.64
N VAL A 591 -0.83 43.09 4.52
CA VAL A 591 0.02 43.61 5.60
C VAL A 591 0.04 45.13 5.66
N LYS A 592 -0.69 45.82 4.78
CA LYS A 592 -0.74 47.29 4.72
C LYS A 592 -1.30 47.96 5.98
N ASN A 593 -1.91 47.18 6.88
CA ASN A 593 -2.41 47.67 8.16
C ASN A 593 -1.30 47.86 9.21
N LEU A 594 -0.04 47.50 8.93
CA LEU A 594 1.09 47.90 9.75
C LEU A 594 1.50 49.32 9.37
N ASP A 595 1.10 50.29 10.18
CA ASP A 595 1.51 51.69 10.06
C ASP A 595 2.64 51.91 11.07
N LEU A 596 3.88 51.61 10.66
CA LEU A 596 5.04 51.60 11.57
C LEU A 596 5.26 52.97 12.23
N LEU A 597 4.76 54.04 11.59
CA LEU A 597 4.84 55.40 12.07
C LEU A 597 3.54 56.15 11.77
N SER A 598 2.73 56.37 12.81
CA SER A 598 1.49 57.14 12.68
C SER A 598 1.73 58.54 12.07
N PRO A 599 0.74 59.14 11.40
CA PRO A 599 0.88 60.46 10.78
C PRO A 599 1.39 61.54 11.74
N ALA A 600 0.94 61.52 12.99
CA ALA A 600 1.40 62.45 14.03
C ALA A 600 2.87 62.20 14.41
N ALA A 601 3.26 60.92 14.61
CA ALA A 601 4.64 60.57 14.94
C ALA A 601 5.60 60.92 13.79
N ARG A 602 5.16 60.77 12.54
CA ARG A 602 5.91 61.19 11.36
C ARG A 602 6.12 62.70 11.33
N GLN A 603 5.07 63.47 11.59
CA GLN A 603 5.17 64.93 11.68
C GLN A 603 6.11 65.39 12.80
N ASP A 604 6.05 64.75 13.97
CA ASP A 604 6.96 65.05 15.09
C ASP A 604 8.43 64.82 14.74
N LEU A 605 8.75 63.72 14.05
CA LEU A 605 10.11 63.40 13.60
C LEU A 605 10.58 64.32 12.46
N GLU A 606 9.71 64.66 11.51
CA GLU A 606 10.02 65.64 10.45
C GLU A 606 10.21 67.05 11.02
N ALA A 607 9.47 67.42 12.07
CA ALA A 607 9.67 68.66 12.81
C ALA A 607 11.02 68.66 13.55
N LEU A 608 11.43 67.55 14.16
CA LEU A 608 12.77 67.39 14.75
C LEU A 608 13.87 67.55 13.69
N GLN A 609 13.73 66.87 12.56
CA GLN A 609 14.69 66.91 11.46
C GLN A 609 14.92 68.35 10.95
N SER A 610 13.88 69.16 10.95
CA SER A 610 13.89 70.55 10.46
C SER A 610 13.94 71.62 11.55
N SER A 611 14.15 71.22 12.81
CA SER A 611 14.10 72.10 13.99
C SER A 611 15.28 73.06 14.12
N GLY A 612 16.45 72.70 13.58
CA GLY A 612 17.68 73.48 13.71
C GLY A 612 18.32 73.40 15.10
N LEU A 613 18.00 72.39 15.91
CA LEU A 613 18.63 72.18 17.23
C LEU A 613 20.17 72.16 17.15
N GLU A 614 20.70 71.51 16.12
CA GLU A 614 22.12 71.39 15.82
C GLU A 614 22.79 72.73 15.50
N SER A 615 22.01 73.71 15.04
CA SER A 615 22.49 75.02 14.63
C SER A 615 22.56 76.04 15.79
N ILE A 616 22.05 75.67 16.97
CA ILE A 616 22.12 76.53 18.17
C ILE A 616 23.57 76.71 18.59
N HIS A 617 23.98 77.95 18.85
CA HIS A 617 25.35 78.27 19.25
C HIS A 617 25.61 77.98 20.74
N TYR A 618 25.61 76.70 21.13
CA TYR A 618 25.87 76.26 22.52
C TYR A 618 27.14 76.85 23.17
N PRO A 619 28.27 77.05 22.45
CA PRO A 619 29.44 77.72 23.03
C PRO A 619 29.14 79.12 23.57
N GLY A 620 28.23 79.88 22.94
CA GLY A 620 27.82 81.20 23.41
C GLY A 620 27.19 81.18 24.81
N PHE A 621 26.41 80.15 25.12
CA PHE A 621 25.88 79.96 26.48
C PHE A 621 26.98 79.60 27.48
N LEU A 622 27.89 78.69 27.09
CA LEU A 622 28.96 78.20 27.96
C LEU A 622 29.93 79.32 28.38
N VAL A 623 30.20 80.28 27.48
CA VAL A 623 31.05 81.45 27.79
C VAL A 623 30.46 82.30 28.93
N GLU A 624 29.16 82.56 28.91
CA GLU A 624 28.52 83.37 29.96
C GLU A 624 28.31 82.59 31.27
N ILE A 625 28.00 81.29 31.18
CA ILE A 625 27.83 80.42 32.35
C ILE A 625 29.11 80.27 33.17
N GLN A 626 30.28 80.32 32.52
CA GLN A 626 31.58 80.21 33.18
C GLN A 626 32.00 81.49 33.92
N LYS A 627 31.37 82.63 33.63
CA LYS A 627 31.64 83.89 34.31
C LYS A 627 30.87 83.94 35.64
N PRO A 628 31.44 84.52 36.71
CA PRO A 628 30.69 84.73 37.93
C PRO A 628 29.58 85.78 37.69
N VAL A 629 28.41 85.61 38.33
CA VAL A 629 27.28 86.56 38.20
C VAL A 629 27.69 87.99 38.58
N VAL A 630 28.55 88.13 39.59
CA VAL A 630 29.22 89.39 39.99
C VAL A 630 30.72 89.12 40.09
N ASN A 631 31.55 90.04 39.61
CA ASN A 631 33.02 89.84 39.47
C ASN A 631 33.74 89.56 40.80
N ILE A 632 33.16 90.00 41.91
CA ILE A 632 33.69 89.79 43.26
C ILE A 632 32.70 89.08 44.17
N SER A 633 33.20 88.52 45.27
CA SER A 633 32.36 87.95 46.31
C SER A 633 31.70 89.06 47.13
N VAL A 634 30.41 89.28 46.89
CA VAL A 634 29.57 90.24 47.62
C VAL A 634 29.56 89.95 49.13
N GLU A 635 29.52 88.68 49.52
CA GLU A 635 29.55 88.26 50.93
C GLU A 635 30.88 88.63 51.62
N LYS A 636 32.03 88.40 50.96
CA LYS A 636 33.33 88.80 51.49
C LYS A 636 33.46 90.33 51.60
N LEU A 637 32.94 91.06 50.61
CA LEU A 637 32.92 92.52 50.65
C LEU A 637 32.04 93.03 51.82
N ALA A 638 30.87 92.44 52.04
CA ALA A 638 30.01 92.78 53.17
C ALA A 638 30.69 92.54 54.53
N GLN A 639 31.37 91.40 54.70
CA GLN A 639 32.14 91.09 55.91
C GLN A 639 33.28 92.09 56.16
N GLU A 640 33.96 92.50 55.09
CA GLU A 640 35.04 93.48 55.17
C GLU A 640 34.54 94.88 55.55
N LEU A 641 33.40 95.31 54.99
CA LEU A 641 32.75 96.57 55.33
C LEU A 641 32.25 96.60 56.78
N GLU A 642 31.75 95.48 57.29
CA GLU A 642 31.35 95.31 58.69
C GLU A 642 32.54 95.33 59.66
N ARG A 643 33.70 94.80 59.24
CA ARG A 643 34.94 94.95 60.01
C ARG A 643 35.43 96.40 59.99
N LEU A 644 35.36 97.06 58.82
CA LEU A 644 35.77 98.45 58.67
C LEU A 644 34.88 99.39 59.49
N SER A 645 33.57 99.15 59.55
CA SER A 645 32.61 99.97 60.29
C SER A 645 32.97 100.10 61.78
N GLN A 646 33.47 99.03 62.39
CA GLN A 646 33.88 98.98 63.80
C GLN A 646 35.19 99.71 64.10
N THR A 647 36.02 99.95 63.08
CA THR A 647 37.36 100.56 63.21
C THR A 647 37.39 102.05 62.86
N GLN A 648 36.28 102.61 62.36
CA GLN A 648 36.21 104.03 62.00
C GLN A 648 36.10 104.93 63.24
N GLY A 649 36.81 106.06 63.21
CA GLY A 649 36.70 107.09 64.26
C GLY A 649 35.45 107.99 64.14
N ASN A 650 34.80 108.01 62.96
CA ASN A 650 33.56 108.72 62.70
C ASN A 650 32.38 107.75 62.84
N THR A 651 31.52 107.96 63.85
CA THR A 651 30.38 107.09 64.14
C THR A 651 29.32 107.09 63.04
N VAL A 652 29.17 108.19 62.30
CA VAL A 652 28.23 108.30 61.16
C VAL A 652 28.71 107.44 59.99
N LEU A 653 29.99 107.55 59.64
CA LEU A 653 30.61 106.74 58.57
C LEU A 653 30.57 105.24 58.92
N GLY A 654 30.86 104.87 60.17
CA GLY A 654 30.72 103.49 60.64
C GLY A 654 29.30 102.94 60.47
N GLN A 655 28.27 103.69 60.86
CA GLN A 655 26.88 103.28 60.68
C GLN A 655 26.47 103.13 59.20
N GLN A 656 26.96 104.02 58.33
CA GLN A 656 26.70 103.95 56.88
C GLN A 656 27.38 102.73 56.23
N LEU A 657 28.63 102.43 56.59
CA LEU A 657 29.32 101.21 56.14
C LEU A 657 28.62 99.93 56.62
N GLN A 658 28.12 99.91 57.86
CA GLN A 658 27.34 98.79 58.40
C GLN A 658 26.02 98.60 57.63
N LYS A 659 25.35 99.69 57.26
CA LYS A 659 24.11 99.65 56.48
C LYS A 659 24.35 99.12 55.07
N GLU A 660 25.44 99.52 54.42
CA GLU A 660 25.81 98.98 53.10
C GLU A 660 26.23 97.50 53.18
N ALA A 661 26.94 97.08 54.23
CA ALA A 661 27.25 95.67 54.48
C ALA A 661 25.99 94.81 54.59
N GLN A 662 24.99 95.26 55.37
CA GLN A 662 23.70 94.57 55.47
C GLN A 662 22.94 94.58 54.14
N GLY A 663 22.97 95.70 53.40
CA GLY A 663 22.38 95.81 52.07
C GLY A 663 22.98 94.81 51.07
N LEU A 664 24.31 94.66 51.07
CA LEU A 664 25.00 93.67 50.25
C LEU A 664 24.67 92.23 50.66
N ARG A 665 24.51 91.92 51.97
CA ARG A 665 24.04 90.59 52.41
C ARG A 665 22.63 90.28 51.94
N ASN A 666 21.70 91.23 52.07
CA ASN A 666 20.34 91.06 51.57
C ASN A 666 20.36 90.86 50.04
N LEU A 667 21.16 91.65 49.31
CA LEU A 667 21.34 91.47 47.87
C LEU A 667 21.88 90.07 47.52
N HIS A 668 22.86 89.58 48.30
CA HIS A 668 23.43 88.25 48.12
C HIS A 668 22.39 87.15 48.36
N GLN A 669 21.66 87.21 49.46
CA GLN A 669 20.66 86.20 49.85
C GLN A 669 19.42 86.20 48.95
N GLU A 670 18.86 87.36 48.65
CA GLU A 670 17.58 87.48 47.94
C GLU A 670 17.72 87.34 46.42
N LYS A 671 18.81 87.89 45.84
CA LYS A 671 18.95 87.97 44.38
C LYS A 671 20.08 87.11 43.82
N LEU A 672 21.24 87.12 44.48
CA LEU A 672 22.46 86.53 43.92
C LEU A 672 22.48 84.99 44.01
N LEU A 673 22.00 84.41 45.11
CA LEU A 673 21.84 82.95 45.25
C LEU A 673 20.82 82.38 44.25
N LEU A 674 19.71 83.09 44.00
CA LEU A 674 18.72 82.70 43.00
C LEU A 674 19.33 82.69 41.59
N GLN A 675 20.09 83.73 41.23
CA GLN A 675 20.78 83.78 39.94
C GLN A 675 21.81 82.64 39.81
N GLN A 676 22.57 82.33 40.85
CA GLN A 676 23.53 81.21 40.84
C GLN A 676 22.86 79.85 40.64
N SER A 677 21.69 79.61 41.24
CA SER A 677 20.95 78.35 41.06
C SER A 677 20.38 78.23 39.64
N LEU A 678 19.91 79.33 39.05
CA LEU A 678 19.47 79.39 37.65
C LEU A 678 20.63 79.16 36.68
N VAL A 679 21.83 79.71 36.93
CA VAL A 679 23.03 79.41 36.13
C VAL A 679 23.36 77.92 36.16
N ALA A 680 23.28 77.27 37.33
CA ALA A 680 23.50 75.83 37.44
C ALA A 680 22.46 75.01 36.65
N LYS A 681 21.18 75.43 36.68
CA LYS A 681 20.10 74.82 35.90
C LYS A 681 20.31 75.01 34.39
N LEU A 682 20.68 76.22 33.95
CA LEU A 682 21.00 76.52 32.56
C LEU A 682 22.18 75.67 32.07
N ASN A 683 23.21 75.52 32.91
CA ASN A 683 24.39 74.72 32.60
C ASN A 683 24.05 73.25 32.31
N LEU A 684 23.13 72.65 33.07
CA LEU A 684 22.67 71.29 32.85
C LEU A 684 21.95 71.15 31.50
N SER A 685 21.01 72.05 31.20
CA SER A 685 20.25 71.99 29.95
C SER A 685 21.12 72.25 28.71
N VAL A 686 22.08 73.17 28.81
CA VAL A 686 23.04 73.46 27.73
C VAL A 686 23.94 72.25 27.45
N HIS A 687 24.50 71.61 28.48
CA HIS A 687 25.34 70.42 28.29
C HIS A 687 24.54 69.24 27.74
N ALA A 688 23.32 69.01 28.24
CA ALA A 688 22.46 67.95 27.74
C ALA A 688 22.19 68.11 26.24
N LEU A 689 21.74 69.30 25.82
CA LEU A 689 21.44 69.59 24.41
C LEU A 689 22.68 69.63 23.53
N ALA A 690 23.78 70.22 23.99
CA ALA A 690 25.04 70.27 23.22
C ALA A 690 25.59 68.87 22.92
N SER A 691 25.34 67.90 23.82
CA SER A 691 25.78 66.51 23.64
C SER A 691 24.87 65.71 22.71
N SER A 692 23.55 65.95 22.72
CA SER A 692 22.58 65.17 21.94
C SER A 692 22.30 65.76 20.55
N ALA A 693 22.20 67.09 20.42
CA ALA A 693 21.76 67.77 19.21
C ALA A 693 22.50 67.35 17.91
N PRO A 694 23.85 67.18 17.89
CA PRO A 694 24.57 66.78 16.67
C PRO A 694 24.22 65.39 16.15
N LEU A 695 23.71 64.51 17.03
CA LEU A 695 23.38 63.12 16.71
C LEU A 695 21.91 62.95 16.28
N LEU A 696 21.03 63.83 16.75
CA LEU A 696 19.58 63.69 16.57
C LEU A 696 19.13 63.78 15.12
N GLN A 697 19.61 64.76 14.37
CA GLN A 697 19.18 64.96 12.98
C GLN A 697 19.60 63.81 12.04
N PRO A 698 20.87 63.32 12.05
CA PRO A 698 21.25 62.17 11.23
C PRO A 698 20.56 60.88 11.67
N GLU A 699 20.38 60.66 12.98
CA GLU A 699 19.63 59.51 13.50
C GLU A 699 18.15 59.56 13.08
N THR A 700 17.52 60.74 13.16
CA THR A 700 16.14 60.96 12.70
C THR A 700 15.97 60.64 11.22
N SER A 701 16.88 61.13 10.38
CA SER A 701 16.84 60.90 8.94
C SER A 701 16.99 59.41 8.62
N ASN A 702 17.94 58.73 9.27
CA ASN A 702 18.15 57.29 9.11
C ASN A 702 16.92 56.47 9.54
N VAL A 703 16.28 56.82 10.67
CA VAL A 703 15.06 56.12 11.13
C VAL A 703 13.89 56.35 10.16
N LEU A 704 13.66 57.58 9.70
CA LEU A 704 12.61 57.88 8.71
C LEU A 704 12.82 57.15 7.38
N ASP A 705 14.07 57.07 6.90
CA ASP A 705 14.41 56.34 5.69
C ASP A 705 14.19 54.83 5.85
N ARG A 706 14.61 54.25 6.99
CA ARG A 706 14.39 52.83 7.30
C ARG A 706 12.92 52.47 7.41
N VAL A 707 12.12 53.31 8.07
CA VAL A 707 10.66 53.14 8.17
C VAL A 707 10.04 53.18 6.78
N THR A 708 10.32 54.23 6.00
CA THR A 708 9.74 54.41 4.66
C THR A 708 10.13 53.26 3.72
N HIS A 709 11.37 52.80 3.79
CA HIS A 709 11.82 51.64 3.02
C HIS A 709 11.09 50.35 3.44
N LEU A 710 10.97 50.10 4.75
CA LEU A 710 10.33 48.91 5.25
C LEU A 710 8.82 48.88 4.93
N GLU A 711 8.11 50.01 5.08
CA GLU A 711 6.69 50.14 4.69
C GLU A 711 6.46 49.88 3.20
N GLY A 712 7.39 50.33 2.34
CA GLY A 712 7.32 50.07 0.89
C GLY A 712 7.59 48.61 0.51
N GLU A 713 8.51 47.94 1.20
CA GLU A 713 8.92 46.57 0.89
C GLU A 713 8.04 45.50 1.56
N LEU A 714 7.40 45.79 2.70
CA LEU A 714 6.63 44.82 3.49
C LEU A 714 5.57 44.06 2.68
N PRO A 715 4.73 44.72 1.85
CA PRO A 715 3.74 44.03 1.03
C PRO A 715 4.37 43.07 0.02
N THR A 716 5.51 43.47 -0.56
CA THR A 716 6.24 42.67 -1.54
C THR A 716 6.87 41.44 -0.88
N TRP A 717 7.47 41.60 0.30
CA TRP A 717 8.05 40.49 1.05
C TRP A 717 6.98 39.51 1.54
N ALA A 718 5.88 40.01 2.11
CA ALA A 718 4.77 39.17 2.54
C ALA A 718 4.15 38.38 1.36
N THR A 719 3.97 39.01 0.20
CA THR A 719 3.47 38.33 -1.00
C THR A 719 4.43 37.25 -1.50
N ARG A 720 5.74 37.51 -1.46
CA ARG A 720 6.78 36.53 -1.85
C ARG A 720 6.79 35.33 -0.91
N ILE A 721 6.73 35.56 0.40
CA ILE A 721 6.68 34.50 1.42
C ILE A 721 5.41 33.68 1.25
N LEU A 722 4.25 34.33 1.11
CA LEU A 722 2.96 33.68 0.86
C LEU A 722 3.01 32.78 -0.37
N LYS A 723 3.59 33.26 -1.49
CA LYS A 723 3.72 32.48 -2.72
C LYS A 723 4.61 31.25 -2.52
N ASN A 724 5.79 31.42 -1.91
CA ASN A 724 6.70 30.30 -1.67
C ASN A 724 6.07 29.25 -0.73
N GLU A 725 5.47 29.68 0.39
CA GLU A 725 4.85 28.76 1.35
C GLU A 725 3.62 28.06 0.77
N SER A 726 2.82 28.74 -0.04
CA SER A 726 1.70 28.11 -0.74
C SER A 726 2.15 27.09 -1.77
N GLU A 727 3.21 27.35 -2.55
CA GLU A 727 3.80 26.37 -3.48
C GLU A 727 4.36 25.14 -2.74
N CYS A 728 5.01 25.35 -1.58
CA CYS A 728 5.47 24.26 -0.71
C CYS A 728 4.30 23.41 -0.21
N PHE A 729 3.23 24.04 0.29
CA PHE A 729 2.01 23.36 0.72
C PHE A 729 1.40 22.54 -0.42
N LEU A 730 1.20 23.13 -1.60
CA LEU A 730 0.67 22.42 -2.76
C LEU A 730 1.49 21.18 -3.11
N THR A 731 2.82 21.30 -3.11
CA THR A 731 3.71 20.20 -3.44
C THR A 731 3.58 19.06 -2.43
N ARG A 732 3.46 19.38 -1.14
CA ARG A 732 3.22 18.40 -0.07
C ARG A 732 1.86 17.72 -0.24
N GLU A 733 0.79 18.49 -0.38
CA GLU A 733 -0.57 17.94 -0.52
C GLU A 733 -0.71 17.05 -1.78
N MET A 734 -0.07 17.46 -2.89
CA MET A 734 -0.02 16.64 -4.11
C MET A 734 0.79 15.36 -3.92
N GLY A 735 1.69 15.32 -2.95
CA GLY A 735 2.39 14.10 -2.52
C GLY A 735 1.41 13.03 -2.02
N TYR A 736 0.36 13.38 -1.27
CA TYR A 736 -0.65 12.42 -0.80
C TYR A 736 -1.45 11.81 -1.94
N PHE A 737 -1.90 12.62 -2.90
CA PHE A 737 -2.60 12.12 -4.09
C PHE A 737 -1.68 11.29 -5.01
N SER A 738 -0.41 11.67 -5.13
CA SER A 738 0.58 10.90 -5.89
C SER A 738 0.85 9.53 -5.26
N GLN A 739 0.90 9.45 -3.93
CA GLN A 739 0.98 8.18 -3.21
C GLN A 739 -0.22 7.29 -3.51
N TYR A 740 -1.43 7.86 -3.50
CA TYR A 740 -2.64 7.13 -3.87
C TYR A 740 -2.56 6.62 -5.31
N VAL A 741 -2.25 7.47 -6.30
CA VAL A 741 -2.13 7.08 -7.71
C VAL A 741 -1.10 5.96 -7.90
N ALA A 742 0.06 6.06 -7.25
CA ALA A 742 1.09 5.03 -7.30
C ALA A 742 0.61 3.71 -6.69
N TRP A 743 -0.08 3.78 -5.55
CA TRP A 743 -0.66 2.61 -4.89
C TRP A 743 -1.76 1.96 -5.75
N VAL A 744 -2.69 2.73 -6.32
CA VAL A 744 -3.72 2.19 -7.23
C VAL A 744 -3.08 1.48 -8.42
N ARG A 745 -2.05 2.08 -9.02
CA ARG A 745 -1.31 1.46 -10.12
C ARG A 745 -0.76 0.10 -9.70
N GLU A 746 -0.11 0.00 -8.54
CA GLU A 746 0.41 -1.27 -8.04
C GLU A 746 -0.71 -2.27 -7.71
N GLU A 747 -1.73 -1.85 -6.96
CA GLU A 747 -2.81 -2.72 -6.49
C GLU A 747 -3.59 -3.33 -7.66
N VAL A 748 -3.98 -2.51 -8.65
CA VAL A 748 -4.74 -2.95 -9.83
C VAL A 748 -3.91 -3.83 -10.76
N THR A 749 -2.64 -3.47 -10.98
CA THR A 749 -1.80 -4.18 -11.98
C THR A 749 -1.02 -5.37 -11.44
N GLN A 750 -0.88 -5.49 -10.11
CA GLN A 750 -0.02 -6.51 -9.48
C GLN A 750 -0.68 -7.33 -8.36
N ARG A 751 -1.81 -6.89 -7.77
CA ARG A 751 -2.38 -7.56 -6.59
C ARG A 751 -3.81 -8.06 -6.77
N ILE A 752 -4.67 -7.31 -7.44
CA ILE A 752 -6.05 -7.69 -7.73
C ILE A 752 -6.11 -8.90 -8.67
N ALA A 753 -7.01 -9.83 -8.39
CA ALA A 753 -7.31 -10.99 -9.23
C ALA A 753 -6.10 -11.87 -9.59
N THR A 754 -5.40 -12.42 -8.60
CA THR A 754 -4.42 -13.51 -8.86
C THR A 754 -5.10 -14.68 -9.57
N CYS A 755 -4.53 -15.17 -10.68
CA CYS A 755 -5.17 -16.22 -11.47
C CYS A 755 -4.76 -17.64 -11.06
N GLN A 756 -4.05 -17.79 -9.94
CA GLN A 756 -3.65 -19.09 -9.38
C GLN A 756 -4.81 -20.08 -9.15
N PRO A 757 -6.02 -19.65 -8.74
CA PRO A 757 -7.17 -20.56 -8.66
C PRO A 757 -7.58 -21.16 -10.01
N LEU A 758 -7.32 -20.48 -11.14
CA LEU A 758 -7.59 -21.00 -12.49
C LEU A 758 -6.68 -22.16 -12.85
N SER A 759 -5.36 -22.02 -12.65
CA SER A 759 -4.43 -23.14 -12.83
C SER A 759 -4.71 -24.28 -11.86
N GLY A 760 -5.08 -23.95 -10.62
CA GLY A 760 -5.49 -24.94 -9.62
C GLY A 760 -6.75 -25.71 -10.04
N ALA A 761 -7.72 -25.04 -10.67
CA ALA A 761 -8.92 -25.69 -11.18
C ALA A 761 -8.62 -26.66 -12.33
N LEU A 762 -7.72 -26.27 -13.25
CA LEU A 762 -7.28 -27.14 -14.34
C LEU A 762 -6.52 -28.36 -13.82
N ASP A 763 -5.59 -28.17 -12.88
CA ASP A 763 -4.85 -29.26 -12.23
C ASP A 763 -5.81 -30.19 -11.46
N ASN A 764 -6.75 -29.62 -10.69
CA ASN A 764 -7.78 -30.38 -9.98
C ASN A 764 -8.66 -31.16 -10.95
N GLY A 765 -9.07 -30.56 -12.07
CA GLY A 765 -9.87 -31.20 -13.12
C GLY A 765 -9.16 -32.42 -13.71
N ARG A 766 -7.86 -32.27 -14.05
CA ARG A 766 -7.02 -33.38 -14.51
C ARG A 766 -6.95 -34.49 -13.47
N VAL A 767 -6.67 -34.17 -12.20
CA VAL A 767 -6.57 -35.18 -11.14
C VAL A 767 -7.92 -35.87 -10.89
N ILE A 768 -9.03 -35.14 -10.91
CA ILE A 768 -10.36 -35.72 -10.75
C ILE A 768 -10.64 -36.73 -11.88
N LEU A 769 -10.44 -36.31 -13.13
CA LEU A 769 -10.78 -37.14 -14.30
C LEU A 769 -9.81 -38.31 -14.49
N CYS A 770 -8.52 -38.02 -14.56
CA CYS A 770 -7.51 -39.01 -14.94
C CYS A 770 -7.13 -39.88 -13.77
N ASP A 771 -6.94 -39.25 -12.61
CA ASP A 771 -6.42 -39.95 -11.46
C ASP A 771 -7.55 -40.58 -10.62
N MET A 772 -8.60 -39.86 -10.29
CA MET A 772 -9.66 -40.38 -9.42
C MET A 772 -10.71 -41.22 -10.17
N ALA A 773 -10.90 -41.01 -11.47
CA ALA A 773 -11.90 -41.77 -12.25
C ALA A 773 -11.28 -42.76 -13.25
N ALA A 774 -10.42 -42.31 -14.17
CA ALA A 774 -9.95 -43.15 -15.28
C ALA A 774 -9.03 -44.31 -14.82
N ASP A 775 -8.09 -44.07 -13.91
CA ASP A 775 -7.20 -45.12 -13.40
C ASP A 775 -7.90 -46.33 -12.75
N PRO A 776 -8.77 -46.16 -11.73
CA PRO A 776 -9.47 -47.29 -11.11
C PRO A 776 -10.45 -47.95 -12.10
N TRP A 777 -11.08 -47.18 -12.99
CA TRP A 777 -11.92 -47.70 -14.06
C TRP A 777 -11.12 -48.60 -15.00
N ASN A 778 -9.92 -48.16 -15.37
CA ASN A 778 -9.06 -48.90 -16.28
C ASN A 778 -8.48 -50.16 -15.65
N ALA A 779 -8.11 -50.08 -14.38
CA ALA A 779 -7.70 -51.25 -13.61
C ALA A 779 -8.82 -52.28 -13.48
N PHE A 780 -10.06 -51.85 -13.31
CA PHE A 780 -11.21 -52.75 -13.22
C PHE A 780 -11.37 -53.64 -14.45
N TRP A 781 -11.47 -53.06 -15.65
CA TRP A 781 -11.67 -53.86 -16.85
C TRP A 781 -10.43 -54.69 -17.19
N PHE A 782 -9.23 -54.21 -16.88
CA PHE A 782 -7.99 -54.95 -17.08
C PHE A 782 -7.96 -56.20 -16.18
N CYS A 783 -8.30 -56.03 -14.90
CA CYS A 783 -8.40 -57.12 -13.93
C CYS A 783 -9.60 -58.05 -14.14
N LEU A 784 -10.65 -57.62 -14.84
CA LEU A 784 -11.71 -58.52 -15.26
C LEU A 784 -11.37 -59.23 -16.59
N GLY A 785 -10.65 -58.54 -17.47
CA GLY A 785 -10.20 -59.03 -18.77
C GLY A 785 -9.24 -60.20 -18.64
N TRP A 786 -8.17 -60.06 -17.85
CA TRP A 786 -7.25 -61.18 -17.62
C TRP A 786 -7.95 -62.39 -16.96
N CYS A 787 -8.92 -62.17 -16.08
CA CYS A 787 -9.74 -63.24 -15.50
C CYS A 787 -10.51 -63.96 -16.59
N THR A 788 -11.16 -63.20 -17.47
CA THR A 788 -11.96 -63.72 -18.58
C THR A 788 -11.11 -64.57 -19.53
N PHE A 789 -9.91 -64.11 -19.91
CA PHE A 789 -9.00 -64.90 -20.74
C PHE A 789 -8.48 -66.17 -20.03
N LEU A 790 -8.21 -66.09 -18.72
CA LEU A 790 -7.76 -67.23 -17.92
C LEU A 790 -8.86 -68.27 -17.63
N LEU A 791 -10.13 -67.97 -17.93
CA LEU A 791 -11.19 -68.99 -17.91
C LEU A 791 -10.93 -70.09 -18.96
N ILE A 792 -10.31 -69.77 -20.10
CA ILE A 792 -10.00 -70.78 -21.14
C ILE A 792 -9.07 -71.88 -20.62
N PRO A 793 -7.84 -71.57 -20.13
CA PRO A 793 -6.96 -72.60 -19.57
C PRO A 793 -7.56 -73.24 -18.31
N SER A 794 -8.27 -72.48 -17.47
CA SER A 794 -8.98 -73.02 -16.30
C SER A 794 -9.98 -74.11 -16.71
N VAL A 795 -10.79 -73.88 -17.73
CA VAL A 795 -11.73 -74.87 -18.29
C VAL A 795 -11.01 -76.09 -18.81
N ILE A 796 -9.93 -75.92 -19.58
CA ILE A 796 -9.16 -77.04 -20.15
C ILE A 796 -8.60 -77.92 -19.02
N PHE A 797 -7.95 -77.32 -18.03
CA PHE A 797 -7.36 -78.04 -16.91
C PHE A 797 -8.43 -78.65 -15.99
N ALA A 798 -9.55 -77.97 -15.72
CA ALA A 798 -10.65 -78.50 -14.92
C ALA A 798 -11.31 -79.71 -15.60
N VAL A 799 -11.58 -79.63 -16.90
CA VAL A 799 -12.14 -80.77 -17.67
C VAL A 799 -11.18 -81.95 -17.68
N LYS A 800 -9.88 -81.72 -17.89
CA LYS A 800 -8.86 -82.80 -17.89
C LYS A 800 -8.68 -83.41 -16.50
N THR A 801 -8.62 -82.59 -15.45
CA THR A 801 -8.44 -83.01 -14.05
C THR A 801 -9.65 -83.80 -13.54
N SER A 802 -10.88 -83.36 -13.86
CA SER A 802 -12.12 -84.03 -13.43
C SER A 802 -12.23 -85.50 -13.88
N LYS A 803 -11.48 -85.89 -14.93
CA LYS A 803 -11.43 -87.29 -15.41
C LYS A 803 -10.70 -88.20 -14.44
N TYR A 804 -9.66 -87.70 -13.77
CA TYR A 804 -8.85 -88.48 -12.83
C TYR A 804 -9.55 -88.69 -11.49
N PHE A 805 -10.53 -87.85 -11.14
CA PHE A 805 -11.31 -87.96 -9.91
C PHE A 805 -12.50 -88.94 -10.01
N ARG A 806 -12.80 -89.48 -11.21
CA ARG A 806 -13.88 -90.45 -11.44
C ARG A 806 -13.39 -91.91 -11.41
N PRO A 807 -14.27 -92.90 -11.18
CA PRO A 807 -13.85 -94.30 -11.10
C PRO A 807 -13.42 -94.93 -12.44
N ILE A 808 -12.36 -95.74 -12.38
CA ILE A 808 -11.82 -96.49 -13.53
C ILE A 808 -12.58 -97.81 -13.68
N ARG A 809 -13.42 -97.91 -14.72
CA ARG A 809 -14.10 -99.17 -15.06
C ARG A 809 -13.14 -100.09 -15.83
N LYS A 810 -12.68 -101.18 -15.20
CA LYS A 810 -12.08 -102.32 -15.91
C LYS A 810 -13.18 -103.00 -16.74
N ARG A 811 -13.07 -103.08 -18.07
CA ARG A 811 -13.93 -103.96 -18.87
C ARG A 811 -13.41 -105.39 -18.70
N LEU A 812 -14.19 -106.25 -18.05
CA LEU A 812 -14.09 -107.69 -18.27
C LEU A 812 -14.66 -107.99 -19.65
N SER A 813 -13.83 -108.50 -20.55
CA SER A 813 -14.25 -109.07 -21.84
C SER A 813 -14.59 -110.54 -21.63
N THR A 814 -15.86 -110.88 -21.52
CA THR A 814 -16.33 -112.25 -21.78
C THR A 814 -17.68 -112.20 -22.49
N SER A 815 -17.71 -112.85 -23.65
CA SER A 815 -18.85 -113.04 -24.53
C SER A 815 -19.84 -114.02 -23.91
N THR A 816 -21.08 -113.60 -23.64
CA THR A 816 -22.29 -114.47 -23.78
C THR A 816 -23.56 -113.62 -23.74
N ARG A 817 -24.40 -113.71 -24.77
CA ARG A 817 -25.81 -113.27 -24.77
C ARG A 817 -26.66 -114.29 -24.00
N PRO A 818 -27.69 -113.86 -23.25
CA PRO A 818 -29.10 -114.00 -23.70
C PRO A 818 -29.91 -112.71 -23.44
N SER A 819 -30.74 -112.19 -24.37
CA SER A 819 -32.12 -112.55 -24.73
C SER A 819 -33.22 -112.18 -23.70
N PHE A 820 -34.09 -111.26 -24.13
CA PHE A 820 -35.48 -111.00 -23.73
C PHE A 820 -35.82 -110.30 -22.40
N GLY A 821 -36.76 -109.35 -22.49
CA GLY A 821 -37.58 -108.87 -21.37
C GLY A 821 -37.80 -107.36 -21.33
N ALA A 822 -38.79 -106.87 -22.07
CA ALA A 822 -39.31 -105.52 -21.92
C ALA A 822 -40.06 -105.37 -20.58
N LEU A 823 -39.86 -104.26 -19.86
CA LEU A 823 -40.90 -103.69 -18.99
C LEU A 823 -40.73 -102.17 -18.86
N LEU A 824 -41.87 -101.51 -18.98
CA LEU A 824 -42.12 -100.07 -19.00
C LEU A 824 -42.16 -99.45 -17.59
N LEU A 825 -41.74 -98.17 -17.54
CA LEU A 825 -42.17 -97.07 -16.63
C LEU A 825 -41.74 -97.11 -15.14
N PRO A 826 -41.84 -95.99 -14.38
CA PRO A 826 -41.40 -94.60 -14.66
C PRO A 826 -40.76 -93.88 -13.43
N LEU A 827 -40.43 -92.59 -13.60
CA LEU A 827 -40.37 -91.52 -12.58
C LEU A 827 -39.24 -91.54 -11.51
N LYS A 828 -38.36 -90.53 -11.57
CA LYS A 828 -38.30 -89.45 -10.57
C LYS A 828 -37.31 -88.34 -10.95
N SER A 829 -37.75 -87.12 -10.68
CA SER A 829 -37.03 -85.85 -10.78
C SER A 829 -35.68 -85.87 -10.07
N PHE A 830 -34.64 -85.30 -10.71
CA PHE A 830 -33.75 -84.25 -10.17
C PHE A 830 -32.82 -83.77 -11.29
#